data_AF-A0A811UM99-F1
#
_entry.id   AF-A0A811UM99-F1
#
_cell.length_a   1.000
_cell.length_b   1.000
_cell.length_c   1.000
_cell.angle_alpha   90.00
_cell.angle_beta   90.00
_cell.angle_gamma   90.00
#
_symmetry.space_group_name_H-M   'P 1'
#
loop_
_entity.id
_entity.type
_entity.pdbx_description
1 polymer ?
#
loop_
_entity_poly.entity_id
_entity_poly.type
_entity_poly.pdbx_seq_one_letter_code
_entity_poly.pdbx_strand_id
1 'polypeptide(L)'
;MGTCKTLWHVYSLLPIMKDEDFNNMIFITTESIYNASSDIMNLSDDLAVSISFRSKIPNAYNELETYPICTFDSMKRSIICEQDVKYNWASITKNGKRNLGQMTDFCMSIHKLFDDLLCTENVDFGLESISVSKDEALICNLLRRYVLNEKLTKILEDVIAFNEQELIIEVYQRSDPHIILLRGIIDLSIFLYPYVNSCRFAVQLVPVENPISSVAENVINAYHETGKVTFAIVNICILQPITESQLSRKSFKERIPEELKTCIPEKLPTDTVFVKDKADICEENYKDFDKQITTLVEYIIRKEIQTIDDSKGFLCCQRKNLIQNIMKLISCDFNVRVPTKNTIEFANLMTFVYKELEQRCYEITQRYKGSESVLLDEAQVDKLNSFMSIIKVLTEVGEDDLANIYKEKLKKLETVEYHVQGYTFLFNMEKQNFEAAREYMKKPWDKKFEFGDYYDGLFEIYLNYVEKLKAETVYNEAFQCLLQALEDYSKRFPKEPSIWILLYCLYNKYEYLPGMSFTRLKFENITKDLVFELKIPLTLWNIYCKQNLEFTSQRSIQFYKAIQEFLKLGLFLFAQIIFAEVLDECTETEKYCVETTLKILLKEPTDIYPKRSSQGLHTLGRYQEAESQFSQCTNYGLHVPDVWGYLALVNLKMNKTFRALESWKYAKLYPDNILCDEIYAELRKIDIKNMTLDITEDDEEFSND
;
A
#
# COMPACT_ATOMS: atom_id res chain seq x y z
N MET A 1 -8.42 -59.55 16.30
CA MET A 1 -8.31 -58.71 17.51
C MET A 1 -8.54 -57.27 17.08
N GLY A 2 -9.70 -56.71 17.39
CA GLY A 2 -10.07 -55.34 17.00
C GLY A 2 -9.40 -54.33 17.92
N THR A 3 -8.70 -53.35 17.35
CA THR A 3 -8.10 -52.24 18.07
C THR A 3 -9.20 -51.27 18.51
N CYS A 4 -9.37 -51.13 19.83
CA CYS A 4 -10.27 -50.17 20.43
C CYS A 4 -9.62 -48.77 20.36
N LYS A 5 -10.10 -47.92 19.44
CA LYS A 5 -9.79 -46.48 19.48
C LYS A 5 -10.65 -45.84 20.56
N THR A 6 -10.05 -45.46 21.68
CA THR A 6 -10.69 -44.60 22.67
C THR A 6 -10.31 -43.14 22.38
N LEU A 7 -11.32 -42.34 22.06
CA LEU A 7 -11.22 -40.90 21.82
C LEU A 7 -11.40 -40.22 23.18
N TRP A 8 -10.29 -39.83 23.79
CA TRP A 8 -10.30 -39.14 25.08
C TRP A 8 -10.51 -37.64 24.82
N HIS A 9 -11.74 -37.17 24.96
CA HIS A 9 -11.97 -35.74 25.13
C HIS A 9 -11.51 -35.34 26.53
N VAL A 10 -10.25 -34.91 26.67
CA VAL A 10 -9.78 -34.29 27.91
C VAL A 10 -10.36 -32.89 27.96
N TYR A 11 -11.63 -32.79 28.39
CA TYR A 11 -12.25 -31.51 28.72
C TYR A 11 -11.67 -31.00 30.05
N SER A 12 -10.59 -30.22 29.98
CA SER A 12 -10.15 -29.39 31.11
C SER A 12 -11.03 -28.15 31.33
N LEU A 13 -11.96 -27.87 30.41
CA LEU A 13 -12.88 -26.72 30.48
C LEU A 13 -13.99 -26.86 31.53
N LEU A 14 -14.58 -28.05 31.67
CA LEU A 14 -15.82 -28.23 32.46
C LEU A 14 -15.70 -27.96 33.98
N PRO A 15 -14.56 -28.23 34.66
CA PRO A 15 -14.41 -27.90 36.07
C PRO A 15 -14.10 -26.41 36.30
N ILE A 16 -13.22 -25.82 35.51
CA ILE A 16 -12.77 -24.42 35.68
C ILE A 16 -13.88 -23.42 35.34
N MET A 17 -14.69 -23.74 34.32
CA MET A 17 -15.81 -22.88 33.90
C MET A 17 -17.02 -22.86 34.84
N LYS A 18 -17.03 -23.69 35.89
CA LYS A 18 -18.07 -23.66 36.92
C LYS A 18 -17.83 -22.58 37.96
N ASP A 19 -16.56 -22.27 38.25
CA ASP A 19 -16.19 -21.49 39.44
C ASP A 19 -15.48 -20.15 39.13
N GLU A 20 -14.98 -19.91 37.90
CA GLU A 20 -14.30 -18.64 37.55
C GLU A 20 -15.03 -17.76 36.51
N ASP A 21 -14.89 -16.45 36.68
CA ASP A 21 -15.39 -15.41 35.77
C ASP A 21 -14.47 -15.27 34.56
N PHE A 22 -14.83 -15.93 33.47
CA PHE A 22 -14.10 -15.94 32.21
C PHE A 22 -14.60 -14.87 31.23
N ASN A 23 -13.68 -14.10 30.63
CA ASN A 23 -13.98 -13.02 29.69
C ASN A 23 -13.41 -13.26 28.29
N ASN A 24 -12.13 -13.66 28.16
CA ASN A 24 -11.47 -13.82 26.86
C ASN A 24 -10.38 -14.92 26.90
N MET A 25 -10.02 -15.51 25.75
CA MET A 25 -8.98 -16.54 25.64
C MET A 25 -7.83 -16.07 24.76
N ILE A 26 -6.59 -16.39 25.13
CA ILE A 26 -5.42 -16.15 24.30
C ILE A 26 -4.71 -17.46 24.01
N PHE A 27 -4.35 -17.64 22.75
CA PHE A 27 -3.54 -18.72 22.22
C PHE A 27 -2.22 -18.14 21.72
N ILE A 28 -1.11 -18.66 22.23
CA ILE A 28 0.23 -18.28 21.80
C ILE A 28 0.90 -19.54 21.24
N THR A 29 1.35 -19.44 20.00
CA THR A 29 2.01 -20.51 19.28
C THR A 29 3.38 -20.04 18.80
N THR A 30 4.42 -20.79 19.12
CA THR A 30 5.72 -20.65 18.45
C THR A 30 5.77 -21.72 17.37
N GLU A 31 5.78 -21.30 16.10
CA GLU A 31 5.80 -22.24 14.98
C GLU A 31 7.22 -22.79 14.82
N SER A 32 8.17 -21.92 14.48
CA SER A 32 9.50 -22.33 14.04
C SER A 32 10.48 -21.16 13.97
N ILE A 33 11.77 -21.48 13.93
CA ILE A 33 12.88 -20.56 13.66
C ILE A 33 13.50 -20.92 12.31
N TYR A 34 13.68 -19.92 11.46
CA TYR A 34 14.21 -20.00 10.10
C TYR A 34 15.56 -19.29 9.98
N ASN A 35 16.36 -19.71 9.00
CA ASN A 35 17.70 -19.17 8.73
C ASN A 35 18.59 -19.12 9.99
N ALA A 36 18.48 -20.09 10.89
CA ALA A 36 19.38 -20.21 12.03
C ALA A 36 20.75 -20.73 11.57
N SER A 37 21.84 -20.28 12.21
CA SER A 37 23.19 -20.76 11.90
C SER A 37 23.34 -22.26 12.16
N SER A 38 24.27 -22.90 11.48
CA SER A 38 24.55 -24.33 11.69
C SER A 38 24.86 -24.67 13.15
N ASP A 39 25.55 -23.78 13.88
CA ASP A 39 25.85 -23.96 15.30
C ASP A 39 24.59 -24.00 16.17
N ILE A 40 23.63 -23.10 15.93
CA ILE A 40 22.33 -23.10 16.64
C ILE A 40 21.51 -24.32 16.22
N MET A 41 21.52 -24.68 14.93
CA MET A 41 20.81 -25.86 14.41
C MET A 41 21.30 -27.17 15.05
N ASN A 42 22.59 -27.27 15.35
CA ASN A 42 23.19 -28.43 16.02
C ASN A 42 22.76 -28.55 17.49
N LEU A 43 22.35 -27.45 18.12
CA LEU A 43 21.85 -27.41 19.49
C LEU A 43 20.33 -27.67 19.60
N SER A 44 19.65 -28.00 18.50
CA SER A 44 18.17 -28.14 18.45
C SER A 44 17.55 -28.89 19.65
N ASP A 45 18.14 -30.01 20.08
CA ASP A 45 17.64 -30.82 21.21
C ASP A 45 17.84 -30.18 22.61
N ASP A 46 18.65 -29.13 22.73
CA ASP A 46 18.95 -28.40 23.98
C ASP A 46 18.43 -26.94 23.96
N LEU A 47 17.78 -26.50 22.88
CA LEU A 47 17.20 -25.16 22.82
C LEU A 47 15.83 -25.09 23.52
N ALA A 48 15.54 -23.94 24.10
CA ALA A 48 14.22 -23.54 24.55
C ALA A 48 13.95 -22.08 24.15
N VAL A 49 12.65 -21.77 23.98
CA VAL A 49 12.18 -20.44 23.61
C VAL A 49 11.30 -19.90 24.74
N SER A 50 11.63 -18.74 25.30
CA SER A 50 10.77 -18.02 26.24
C SER A 50 10.12 -16.80 25.59
N ILE A 51 8.87 -16.55 25.97
CA ILE A 51 8.14 -15.32 25.66
C ILE A 51 7.86 -14.61 26.97
N SER A 52 8.23 -13.33 27.05
CA SER A 52 8.17 -12.50 28.27
C SER A 52 7.74 -11.08 27.93
N PHE A 53 7.04 -10.40 28.84
CA PHE A 53 6.91 -8.93 28.77
C PHE A 53 8.18 -8.28 29.30
N ARG A 54 8.66 -7.24 28.64
CA ARG A 54 9.78 -6.40 29.08
C ARG A 54 9.32 -4.95 29.18
N SER A 55 9.62 -4.29 30.29
CA SER A 55 9.39 -2.85 30.42
C SER A 55 10.28 -2.09 29.44
N LYS A 56 9.74 -1.08 28.76
CA LYS A 56 10.53 -0.12 27.97
C LYS A 56 11.16 0.94 28.86
N ILE A 57 10.59 1.18 30.04
CA ILE A 57 11.07 2.16 31.01
C ILE A 57 12.00 1.44 31.99
N PRO A 58 13.27 1.85 32.10
CA PRO A 58 14.19 1.27 33.06
C PRO A 58 13.77 1.63 34.49
N ASN A 59 13.96 0.69 35.41
CA ASN A 59 13.72 0.92 36.82
C ASN A 59 14.78 1.88 37.42
N ALA A 60 14.68 2.17 38.72
CA ALA A 60 15.62 3.04 39.43
C ALA A 60 17.09 2.55 39.39
N TYR A 61 17.32 1.28 39.05
CA TYR A 61 18.64 0.66 38.90
C TYR A 61 19.12 0.60 37.44
N ASN A 62 18.38 1.24 36.52
CA ASN A 62 18.63 1.23 35.08
C ASN A 62 18.48 -0.16 34.42
N GLU A 63 17.72 -1.06 35.06
CA GLU A 63 17.43 -2.39 34.55
C GLU A 63 16.01 -2.44 33.95
N LEU A 64 15.85 -3.17 32.85
CA LEU A 64 14.54 -3.41 32.23
C LEU A 64 13.90 -4.63 32.87
N GLU A 65 12.83 -4.42 33.62
CA GLU A 65 12.10 -5.52 34.27
C GLU A 65 11.48 -6.46 33.22
N THR A 66 11.65 -7.77 33.43
CA THR A 66 11.10 -8.82 32.57
C THR A 66 10.15 -9.73 33.34
N TYR A 67 8.98 -9.99 32.74
CA TYR A 67 7.91 -10.80 33.29
C TYR A 67 7.64 -12.00 32.37
N PRO A 68 8.04 -13.23 32.75
CA PRO A 68 7.91 -14.39 31.87
C PRO A 68 6.44 -14.82 31.71
N ILE A 69 6.05 -15.13 30.47
CA ILE A 69 4.70 -15.62 30.13
C ILE A 69 4.74 -17.13 29.90
N CYS A 70 5.57 -17.60 28.97
CA CYS A 70 5.73 -19.03 28.67
C CYS A 70 7.10 -19.43 28.18
N THR A 71 7.41 -20.72 28.32
CA THR A 71 8.54 -21.39 27.70
C THR A 71 8.10 -22.52 26.77
N PHE A 72 8.87 -22.78 25.74
CA PHE A 72 8.68 -23.87 24.79
C PHE A 72 9.97 -24.69 24.71
N ASP A 73 9.92 -25.92 25.21
CA ASP A 73 11.11 -26.69 25.55
C ASP A 73 11.41 -27.81 24.54
N SER A 74 10.81 -27.79 23.35
CA SER A 74 10.96 -28.84 22.34
C SER A 74 11.13 -28.22 20.97
N MET A 75 12.36 -28.22 20.47
CA MET A 75 12.71 -27.83 19.10
C MET A 75 13.24 -29.06 18.36
N LYS A 76 12.84 -29.23 17.11
CA LYS A 76 13.32 -30.30 16.23
C LYS A 76 13.84 -29.71 14.95
N ARG A 77 15.03 -30.13 14.53
CA ARG A 77 15.56 -29.81 13.21
C ARG A 77 14.90 -30.70 12.16
N SER A 78 14.26 -30.11 11.14
CA SER A 78 13.86 -30.85 9.93
C SER A 78 13.73 -29.93 8.72
N ILE A 79 13.59 -30.54 7.54
CA ILE A 79 13.28 -29.84 6.29
C ILE A 79 11.86 -29.24 6.40
N ILE A 80 11.68 -28.02 5.87
CA ILE A 80 10.41 -27.27 6.01
C ILE A 80 9.22 -28.05 5.42
N CYS A 81 9.37 -28.75 4.30
CA CYS A 81 8.29 -29.53 3.69
C CYS A 81 7.94 -30.83 4.45
N GLU A 82 8.87 -31.35 5.26
CA GLU A 82 8.71 -32.60 6.01
C GLU A 82 8.19 -32.37 7.44
N GLN A 83 8.00 -31.11 7.83
CA GLN A 83 7.56 -30.75 9.18
C GLN A 83 6.18 -31.30 9.53
N ASP A 84 5.94 -31.54 10.82
CA ASP A 84 4.60 -31.84 11.31
C ASP A 84 3.71 -30.61 11.15
N VAL A 85 2.64 -30.77 10.40
CA VAL A 85 1.71 -29.68 10.06
C VAL A 85 0.79 -29.35 11.24
N LYS A 86 0.66 -30.27 12.21
CA LYS A 86 -0.25 -30.11 13.34
C LYS A 86 0.41 -29.42 14.52
N TYR A 87 -0.33 -28.54 15.17
CA TYR A 87 0.11 -27.98 16.44
C TYR A 87 -0.13 -28.98 17.59
N ASN A 88 0.80 -28.99 18.54
CA ASN A 88 0.74 -29.83 19.73
C ASN A 88 0.57 -28.97 20.99
N TRP A 89 -0.23 -29.43 21.93
CA TRP A 89 -0.33 -28.77 23.23
C TRP A 89 1.01 -28.86 23.98
N ALA A 90 1.58 -27.71 24.36
CA ALA A 90 2.73 -27.68 25.26
C ALA A 90 2.31 -28.23 26.63
N SER A 91 3.10 -29.16 27.19
CA SER A 91 2.82 -29.70 28.51
C SER A 91 2.96 -28.61 29.58
N ILE A 92 2.01 -28.57 30.52
CA ILE A 92 2.05 -27.65 31.67
C ILE A 92 3.07 -28.15 32.72
N THR A 93 3.46 -29.43 32.69
CA THR A 93 4.32 -30.03 33.72
C THR A 93 5.80 -29.98 33.36
N LYS A 94 6.61 -29.36 34.24
CA LYS A 94 8.08 -29.25 34.18
C LYS A 94 8.87 -30.58 34.16
N ASN A 95 8.22 -31.74 34.24
CA ASN A 95 8.91 -33.04 34.23
C ASN A 95 9.07 -33.56 32.80
N GLY A 96 10.13 -33.10 32.15
CA GLY A 96 10.60 -33.59 30.87
C GLY A 96 10.89 -35.08 30.91
N LYS A 97 10.17 -35.84 30.08
CA LYS A 97 10.70 -37.04 29.39
C LYS A 97 9.78 -37.57 28.31
N ARG A 98 8.50 -37.18 28.27
CA ARG A 98 7.62 -37.33 27.10
C ARG A 98 6.60 -36.21 27.12
N ASN A 99 6.69 -35.27 26.18
CA ASN A 99 5.55 -34.40 25.87
C ASN A 99 4.44 -35.31 25.33
N LEU A 100 3.55 -35.77 26.20
CA LEU A 100 2.25 -36.35 25.85
C LEU A 100 1.30 -35.21 25.42
N GLY A 101 1.80 -34.29 24.60
CA GLY A 101 0.99 -33.23 24.02
C GLY A 101 -0.05 -33.90 23.14
N GLN A 102 -1.32 -33.70 23.45
CA GLN A 102 -2.38 -34.12 22.55
C GLN A 102 -2.25 -33.30 21.27
N MET A 103 -2.27 -33.96 20.11
CA MET A 103 -2.34 -33.26 18.83
C MET A 103 -3.62 -32.44 18.80
N THR A 104 -3.52 -31.20 18.38
CA THR A 104 -4.71 -30.38 18.13
C THR A 104 -5.31 -30.71 16.77
N ASP A 105 -6.55 -30.29 16.54
CA ASP A 105 -7.16 -30.32 15.21
C ASP A 105 -6.65 -29.16 14.32
N PHE A 106 -5.82 -28.27 14.87
CA PHE A 106 -5.24 -27.15 14.13
C PHE A 106 -4.07 -27.63 13.27
N CYS A 107 -4.14 -27.31 11.99
CA CYS A 107 -3.14 -27.64 10.99
C CYS A 107 -2.68 -26.37 10.27
N MET A 108 -1.39 -26.21 10.08
CA MET A 108 -0.83 -25.19 9.20
C MET A 108 -1.03 -25.56 7.73
N SER A 109 -0.93 -24.58 6.84
CA SER A 109 -0.82 -24.84 5.40
C SER A 109 0.61 -24.54 4.98
N ILE A 110 1.40 -25.59 4.66
CA ILE A 110 2.82 -25.42 4.26
C ILE A 110 2.96 -24.43 3.10
N HIS A 111 2.00 -24.42 2.17
CA HIS A 111 1.97 -23.51 1.02
C HIS A 111 1.65 -22.04 1.37
N LYS A 112 1.19 -21.76 2.59
CA LYS A 112 0.88 -20.41 3.10
C LYS A 112 1.73 -20.02 4.29
N LEU A 113 2.84 -20.74 4.49
CA LEU A 113 3.61 -20.61 5.72
C LEU A 113 4.18 -19.20 5.85
N PHE A 114 4.57 -18.58 4.74
CA PHE A 114 5.08 -17.21 4.66
C PHE A 114 4.05 -16.17 4.19
N ASP A 115 2.77 -16.53 4.18
CA ASP A 115 1.67 -15.61 3.85
C ASP A 115 1.08 -15.00 5.13
N ASP A 116 0.52 -13.79 5.00
CA ASP A 116 -0.16 -13.03 6.06
C ASP A 116 0.71 -12.85 7.33
N LEU A 117 1.99 -12.54 7.13
CA LEU A 117 2.95 -12.27 8.20
C LEU A 117 3.09 -10.76 8.45
N LEU A 118 3.06 -10.34 9.70
CA LEU A 118 3.53 -9.02 10.11
C LEU A 118 5.03 -9.10 10.39
N CYS A 119 5.81 -8.53 9.49
CA CYS A 119 7.27 -8.54 9.57
C CYS A 119 7.79 -7.49 10.56
N THR A 120 8.96 -7.78 11.15
CA THR A 120 9.72 -6.76 11.90
C THR A 120 10.09 -5.62 10.96
N GLU A 121 9.87 -4.38 11.40
CA GLU A 121 10.01 -3.20 10.55
C GLU A 121 11.45 -2.99 10.08
N ASN A 122 11.60 -2.61 8.81
CA ASN A 122 12.89 -2.32 8.15
C ASN A 122 13.85 -3.52 8.04
N VAL A 123 13.33 -4.75 8.11
CA VAL A 123 14.11 -5.98 7.99
C VAL A 123 13.73 -6.73 6.72
N ASP A 124 14.70 -7.02 5.86
CA ASP A 124 14.50 -7.94 4.73
C ASP A 124 14.74 -9.39 5.17
N PHE A 125 13.66 -10.14 5.33
CA PHE A 125 13.70 -11.56 5.69
C PHE A 125 14.06 -12.47 4.50
N GLY A 126 14.08 -11.95 3.28
CA GLY A 126 14.39 -12.72 2.08
C GLY A 126 13.45 -13.92 1.88
N LEU A 127 12.16 -13.78 2.22
CA LEU A 127 11.17 -14.87 2.22
C LEU A 127 11.08 -15.59 0.86
N GLU A 128 11.21 -14.84 -0.24
CA GLU A 128 11.20 -15.38 -1.62
C GLU A 128 12.40 -16.31 -1.90
N SER A 129 13.50 -16.13 -1.18
CA SER A 129 14.72 -16.95 -1.33
C SER A 129 14.68 -18.27 -0.56
N ILE A 130 13.66 -18.47 0.29
CA ILE A 130 13.54 -19.66 1.14
C ILE A 130 12.93 -20.80 0.31
N SER A 131 13.70 -21.87 0.15
CA SER A 131 13.25 -23.06 -0.56
C SER A 131 12.61 -24.04 0.42
N VAL A 132 11.27 -24.10 0.43
CA VAL A 132 10.48 -25.01 1.29
C VAL A 132 10.91 -26.49 1.17
N SER A 133 11.49 -26.90 0.03
CA SER A 133 11.93 -28.28 -0.22
C SER A 133 13.38 -28.58 0.15
N LYS A 134 14.24 -27.57 0.32
CA LYS A 134 15.67 -27.75 0.55
C LYS A 134 16.14 -27.19 1.89
N ASP A 135 15.52 -26.11 2.34
CA ASP A 135 15.95 -25.41 3.53
C ASP A 135 15.43 -26.11 4.78
N GLU A 136 16.28 -26.14 5.81
CA GLU A 136 15.96 -26.70 7.12
C GLU A 136 15.54 -25.60 8.09
N ALA A 137 14.69 -25.94 9.05
CA ALA A 137 14.24 -25.04 10.11
C ALA A 137 14.22 -25.75 11.47
N LEU A 138 14.22 -24.96 12.54
CA LEU A 138 13.94 -25.47 13.89
C LEU A 138 12.44 -25.39 14.15
N ILE A 139 11.79 -26.54 14.18
CA ILE A 139 10.34 -26.66 14.32
C ILE A 139 9.97 -26.88 15.78
N CYS A 140 9.02 -26.08 16.26
CA CYS A 140 8.44 -26.19 17.59
C CYS A 140 7.00 -26.70 17.50
N ASN A 141 6.15 -25.97 16.76
CA ASN A 141 4.71 -26.20 16.59
C ASN A 141 3.98 -26.48 17.90
N LEU A 142 4.36 -25.73 18.96
CA LEU A 142 3.78 -25.85 20.29
C LEU A 142 2.81 -24.70 20.57
N LEU A 143 1.66 -25.06 21.14
CA LEU A 143 0.57 -24.17 21.48
C LEU A 143 0.40 -24.06 23.00
N ARG A 144 0.24 -22.84 23.52
CA ARG A 144 -0.22 -22.55 24.89
C ARG A 144 -1.50 -21.74 24.88
N ARG A 145 -2.32 -21.93 25.91
CA ARG A 145 -3.62 -21.28 26.08
C ARG A 145 -3.71 -20.60 27.44
N TYR A 146 -4.20 -19.37 27.43
CA TYR A 146 -4.45 -18.55 28.61
C TYR A 146 -5.92 -18.15 28.68
N VAL A 147 -6.41 -18.11 29.90
CA VAL A 147 -7.79 -17.79 30.23
C VAL A 147 -7.77 -16.44 30.94
N LEU A 148 -8.41 -15.42 30.36
CA LEU A 148 -8.46 -14.06 30.91
C LEU A 148 -9.82 -13.80 31.56
N ASN A 149 -9.78 -13.21 32.75
CA ASN A 149 -10.93 -12.58 33.38
C ASN A 149 -11.04 -11.11 32.95
N GLU A 150 -12.15 -10.44 33.29
CA GLU A 150 -12.39 -9.05 32.87
C GLU A 150 -11.27 -8.09 33.34
N LYS A 151 -10.75 -8.27 34.55
CA LYS A 151 -9.68 -7.44 35.10
C LYS A 151 -8.38 -7.60 34.30
N LEU A 152 -8.00 -8.83 33.97
CA LEU A 152 -6.80 -9.12 33.19
C LEU A 152 -6.94 -8.65 31.74
N THR A 153 -8.14 -8.72 31.15
CA THR A 153 -8.38 -8.17 29.81
C THR A 153 -8.15 -6.65 29.80
N LYS A 154 -8.69 -5.92 30.78
CA LYS A 154 -8.47 -4.46 30.89
C LYS A 154 -7.00 -4.12 31.12
N ILE A 155 -6.31 -4.86 32.00
CA ILE A 155 -4.87 -4.65 32.21
C ILE A 155 -4.09 -4.88 30.91
N LEU A 156 -4.42 -5.93 30.15
CA LEU A 156 -3.75 -6.21 28.88
C LEU A 156 -4.03 -5.11 27.84
N GLU A 157 -5.27 -4.63 27.76
CA GLU A 157 -5.67 -3.49 26.91
C GLU A 157 -4.85 -2.25 27.27
N ASP A 158 -4.81 -1.88 28.56
CA ASP A 158 -4.05 -0.74 29.06
C ASP A 158 -2.55 -0.88 28.74
N VAL A 159 -1.96 -2.06 29.00
CA VAL A 159 -0.53 -2.31 28.74
C VAL A 159 -0.18 -2.13 27.25
N ILE A 160 -1.04 -2.59 26.34
CA ILE A 160 -0.82 -2.42 24.90
C ILE A 160 -1.07 -0.95 24.50
N ALA A 161 -2.10 -0.30 25.07
CA ALA A 161 -2.49 1.07 24.72
C ALA A 161 -1.47 2.13 25.18
N PHE A 162 -0.94 1.99 26.39
CA PHE A 162 0.10 2.89 26.90
C PHE A 162 1.50 2.56 26.34
N ASN A 163 1.65 1.41 25.66
CA ASN A 163 2.88 1.00 24.98
C ASN A 163 4.13 0.98 25.90
N GLU A 164 3.92 0.80 27.21
CA GLU A 164 4.97 0.83 28.25
C GLU A 164 5.80 -0.45 28.29
N GLN A 165 5.24 -1.55 27.78
CA GLN A 165 5.88 -2.87 27.74
C GLN A 165 5.93 -3.38 26.31
N GLU A 166 6.95 -4.18 26.02
CA GLU A 166 7.09 -4.90 24.76
C GLU A 166 7.14 -6.40 25.02
N LEU A 167 6.70 -7.18 24.04
CA LEU A 167 6.76 -8.64 24.13
C LEU A 167 8.07 -9.10 23.51
N ILE A 168 8.90 -9.80 24.28
CA ILE A 168 10.18 -10.32 23.81
C ILE A 168 10.14 -11.82 23.64
N ILE A 169 10.83 -12.30 22.60
CA ILE A 169 11.13 -13.71 22.39
C ILE A 169 12.62 -13.93 22.63
N GLU A 170 12.97 -14.88 23.47
CA GLU A 170 14.36 -15.21 23.83
C GLU A 170 14.62 -16.69 23.59
N VAL A 171 15.68 -16.99 22.86
CA VAL A 171 16.16 -18.36 22.62
C VAL A 171 17.37 -18.59 23.50
N TYR A 172 17.32 -19.59 24.36
CA TYR A 172 18.37 -19.92 25.31
C TYR A 172 18.65 -21.42 25.34
N GLN A 173 19.79 -21.78 25.93
CA GLN A 173 20.17 -23.18 26.11
C GLN A 173 19.56 -23.74 27.39
N ARG A 174 18.88 -24.88 27.34
CA ARG A 174 18.27 -25.50 28.55
C ARG A 174 19.31 -25.89 29.59
N SER A 175 20.51 -26.26 29.15
CA SER A 175 21.65 -26.53 30.02
C SER A 175 22.11 -25.31 30.82
N ASP A 176 21.99 -24.10 30.27
CA ASP A 176 22.28 -22.84 30.97
C ASP A 176 21.28 -21.74 30.59
N PRO A 177 20.18 -21.61 31.36
CA PRO A 177 19.13 -20.63 31.10
C PRO A 177 19.54 -19.16 31.21
N HIS A 178 20.73 -18.87 31.77
CA HIS A 178 21.24 -17.50 31.86
C HIS A 178 21.89 -17.02 30.56
N ILE A 179 22.24 -17.96 29.66
CA ILE A 179 22.85 -17.64 28.37
C ILE A 179 21.73 -17.52 27.32
N ILE A 180 21.37 -16.27 27.03
CA ILE A 180 20.44 -15.95 25.93
C ILE A 180 21.26 -15.88 24.63
N LEU A 181 20.90 -16.71 23.66
CA LEU A 181 21.59 -16.80 22.36
C LEU A 181 21.01 -15.80 21.37
N LEU A 182 19.69 -15.73 21.29
CA LEU A 182 18.97 -14.85 20.36
C LEU A 182 17.82 -14.14 21.06
N ARG A 183 17.53 -12.91 20.66
CA ARG A 183 16.41 -12.12 21.16
C ARG A 183 15.68 -11.43 20.00
N GLY A 184 14.36 -11.41 20.06
CA GLY A 184 13.49 -10.64 19.16
C GLY A 184 12.41 -9.87 19.92
N ILE A 185 11.80 -8.89 19.25
CA ILE A 185 10.77 -8.01 19.81
C ILE A 185 9.49 -8.13 18.97
N ILE A 186 8.35 -8.31 19.62
CA ILE A 186 7.01 -8.37 19.02
C ILE A 186 6.24 -7.13 19.43
N ASP A 187 5.77 -6.37 18.44
CA ASP A 187 4.84 -5.25 18.65
C ASP A 187 3.40 -5.76 18.69
N LEU A 188 2.69 -5.49 19.78
CA LEU A 188 1.31 -5.90 20.00
C LEU A 188 0.28 -4.83 19.58
N SER A 189 0.72 -3.66 19.11
CA SER A 189 -0.13 -2.52 18.76
C SER A 189 -1.28 -2.88 17.81
N ILE A 190 -1.07 -3.85 16.91
CA ILE A 190 -2.09 -4.31 15.96
C ILE A 190 -3.37 -4.84 16.62
N PHE A 191 -3.29 -5.41 17.84
CA PHE A 191 -4.46 -5.96 18.55
C PHE A 191 -5.41 -4.89 19.11
N LEU A 192 -5.00 -3.62 19.10
CA LEU A 192 -5.89 -2.50 19.41
C LEU A 192 -6.67 -2.02 18.19
N TYR A 193 -6.31 -2.46 16.98
CA TYR A 193 -7.09 -2.11 15.80
C TYR A 193 -8.43 -2.86 15.83
N PRO A 194 -9.56 -2.19 15.51
CA PRO A 194 -10.88 -2.82 15.57
C PRO A 194 -10.94 -4.12 14.75
N TYR A 195 -11.67 -5.11 15.27
CA TYR A 195 -11.89 -6.42 14.65
C TYR A 195 -10.64 -7.33 14.52
N VAL A 196 -9.45 -6.89 14.93
CA VAL A 196 -8.24 -7.74 14.90
C VAL A 196 -8.21 -8.64 16.12
N ASN A 197 -8.28 -9.94 15.87
CA ASN A 197 -8.23 -10.97 16.91
C ASN A 197 -7.04 -11.93 16.74
N SER A 198 -6.41 -12.02 15.57
CA SER A 198 -5.26 -12.91 15.34
C SER A 198 -4.20 -12.26 14.45
N CYS A 199 -2.93 -12.49 14.76
CA CYS A 199 -1.80 -12.04 13.94
C CYS A 199 -0.63 -13.04 14.03
N ARG A 200 -0.03 -13.34 12.87
CA ARG A 200 1.21 -14.11 12.75
C ARG A 200 2.37 -13.14 12.55
N PHE A 201 3.38 -13.20 13.39
CA PHE A 201 4.52 -12.30 13.41
C PHE A 201 5.76 -13.01 12.87
N ALA A 202 6.47 -12.36 11.95
CA ALA A 202 7.84 -12.72 11.58
C ALA A 202 8.82 -11.83 12.35
N VAL A 203 9.43 -12.42 13.38
CA VAL A 203 10.22 -11.71 14.39
C VAL A 203 11.69 -11.90 14.09
N GLN A 204 12.41 -10.80 13.83
CA GLN A 204 13.87 -10.83 13.70
C GLN A 204 14.49 -11.29 15.03
N LEU A 205 15.42 -12.24 14.95
CA LEU A 205 16.18 -12.73 16.08
C LEU A 205 17.63 -12.22 15.97
N VAL A 206 18.01 -11.37 16.92
CA VAL A 206 19.35 -10.76 17.00
C VAL A 206 20.17 -11.43 18.10
N PRO A 207 21.45 -11.75 17.88
CA PRO A 207 22.33 -12.26 18.93
C PRO A 207 22.49 -11.28 20.10
N VAL A 208 22.47 -11.78 21.32
CA VAL A 208 22.70 -10.94 22.51
C VAL A 208 24.20 -10.95 22.84
N GLU A 209 24.83 -9.78 22.83
CA GLU A 209 26.21 -9.64 23.30
C GLU A 209 26.26 -9.82 24.82
N ASN A 210 26.70 -10.99 25.28
CA ASN A 210 26.89 -11.25 26.72
C ASN A 210 28.15 -10.53 27.22
N PRO A 211 28.07 -9.65 28.24
CA PRO A 211 29.24 -8.92 28.75
C PRO A 211 30.27 -9.78 29.50
N ILE A 212 30.05 -11.10 29.68
CA ILE A 212 30.89 -11.96 30.51
C ILE A 212 31.00 -13.35 29.89
N SER A 213 32.10 -13.63 29.18
CA SER A 213 33.07 -14.66 29.57
C SER A 213 34.17 -14.78 28.51
N SER A 214 35.31 -14.16 28.78
CA SER A 214 36.58 -14.76 28.41
C SER A 214 36.59 -16.22 28.91
N VAL A 215 36.95 -17.18 28.04
CA VAL A 215 37.18 -18.62 28.33
C VAL A 215 35.99 -19.58 28.13
N ALA A 216 35.45 -19.68 26.90
CA ALA A 216 34.78 -20.91 26.44
C ALA A 216 35.36 -21.33 25.08
N GLU A 217 35.84 -22.58 24.98
CA GLU A 217 36.53 -23.12 23.79
C GLU A 217 35.62 -23.31 22.55
N ASN A 218 34.31 -23.07 22.67
CA ASN A 218 33.35 -23.15 21.57
C ASN A 218 32.56 -21.84 21.47
N VAL A 219 33.04 -20.90 20.66
CA VAL A 219 32.26 -19.70 20.32
C VAL A 219 31.15 -20.11 19.37
N ILE A 220 29.90 -20.13 19.86
CA ILE A 220 28.72 -20.36 19.01
C ILE A 220 28.59 -19.17 18.06
N ASN A 221 28.73 -19.40 16.76
CA ASN A 221 28.42 -18.37 15.78
C ASN A 221 26.90 -18.30 15.60
N ALA A 222 26.28 -17.27 16.15
CA ALA A 222 24.84 -17.06 16.04
C ALA A 222 24.41 -16.46 14.68
N TYR A 223 25.36 -16.02 13.85
CA TYR A 223 25.08 -15.44 12.54
C TYR A 223 25.03 -16.53 11.45
N HIS A 224 24.03 -16.43 10.57
CA HIS A 224 23.89 -17.33 9.43
C HIS A 224 25.07 -17.18 8.44
N GLU A 225 25.54 -18.28 7.86
CA GLU A 225 26.78 -18.33 7.07
C GLU A 225 26.73 -17.48 5.80
N THR A 226 25.53 -17.28 5.25
CA THR A 226 25.29 -16.47 4.04
C THR A 226 24.77 -15.06 4.34
N GLY A 227 24.75 -14.63 5.60
CA GLY A 227 24.24 -13.31 6.00
C GLY A 227 22.72 -13.17 5.94
N LYS A 228 21.97 -14.27 5.81
CA LYS A 228 20.50 -14.26 5.91
C LYS A 228 20.07 -13.88 7.33
N VAL A 229 18.95 -13.17 7.43
CA VAL A 229 18.36 -12.81 8.72
C VAL A 229 17.72 -14.04 9.36
N THR A 230 18.12 -14.37 10.58
CA THR A 230 17.47 -15.38 11.43
C THR A 230 16.17 -14.82 12.01
N PHE A 231 15.08 -15.59 11.94
CA PHE A 231 13.78 -15.12 12.42
C PHE A 231 12.90 -16.24 12.96
N ALA A 232 11.95 -15.89 13.83
CA ALA A 232 10.93 -16.79 14.35
C ALA A 232 9.54 -16.41 13.85
N ILE A 233 8.69 -17.41 13.61
CA ILE A 233 7.26 -17.18 13.40
C ILE A 233 6.50 -17.47 14.70
N VAL A 234 5.82 -16.44 15.20
CA VAL A 234 4.98 -16.51 16.40
C VAL A 234 3.56 -16.13 16.03
N ASN A 235 2.59 -16.98 16.35
CA ASN A 235 1.18 -16.71 16.14
C ASN A 235 0.50 -16.41 17.47
N ILE A 236 -0.17 -15.27 17.55
CA ILE A 236 -0.98 -14.88 18.71
C ILE A 236 -2.42 -14.74 18.23
N CYS A 237 -3.32 -15.51 18.85
CA CYS A 237 -4.74 -15.47 18.58
C CYS A 237 -5.50 -15.23 19.87
N ILE A 238 -6.28 -14.16 19.89
CA ILE A 238 -7.19 -13.76 20.93
C ILE A 238 -8.58 -14.12 20.43
N LEU A 239 -9.39 -14.75 21.28
CA LEU A 239 -10.68 -15.24 20.82
C LEU A 239 -11.62 -14.11 20.37
N GLN A 240 -11.57 -12.97 21.07
CA GLN A 240 -12.30 -11.75 20.73
C GLN A 240 -11.34 -10.56 20.71
N PRO A 241 -11.49 -9.59 19.78
CA PRO A 241 -10.69 -8.38 19.76
C PRO A 241 -10.68 -7.70 21.13
N ILE A 242 -9.50 -7.22 21.56
CA ILE A 242 -9.31 -6.68 22.92
C ILE A 242 -10.20 -5.45 23.14
N THR A 243 -10.43 -4.66 22.08
CA THR A 243 -11.15 -3.39 22.12
C THR A 243 -12.69 -3.52 22.03
N GLU A 244 -13.23 -4.72 21.81
CA GLU A 244 -14.68 -4.92 21.68
C GLU A 244 -15.37 -5.18 23.04
N SER A 245 -16.52 -4.53 23.24
CA SER A 245 -17.29 -4.65 24.48
C SER A 245 -18.02 -6.00 24.57
N GLN A 246 -17.46 -6.90 25.36
CA GLN A 246 -18.06 -7.98 26.14
C GLN A 246 -19.33 -8.65 25.56
N LEU A 247 -19.16 -9.75 24.83
CA LEU A 247 -20.24 -10.72 24.66
C LEU A 247 -20.71 -11.20 26.04
N SER A 248 -22.02 -11.11 26.29
CA SER A 248 -22.58 -11.51 27.58
C SER A 248 -22.21 -12.97 27.92
N ARG A 249 -22.01 -13.24 29.21
CA ARG A 249 -21.66 -14.57 29.79
C ARG A 249 -22.53 -15.74 29.29
N LYS A 250 -23.74 -15.47 28.79
CA LYS A 250 -24.69 -16.45 28.23
C LYS A 250 -24.38 -16.80 26.77
N SER A 251 -24.16 -15.81 25.91
CA SER A 251 -23.82 -16.01 24.49
C SER A 251 -22.52 -16.80 24.31
N PHE A 252 -21.58 -16.66 25.24
CA PHE A 252 -20.30 -17.35 25.19
C PHE A 252 -20.42 -18.85 25.53
N LYS A 253 -21.23 -19.23 26.53
CA LYS A 253 -21.44 -20.64 26.92
C LYS A 253 -22.12 -21.48 25.84
N GLU A 254 -22.87 -20.85 24.94
CA GLU A 254 -23.58 -21.51 23.84
C GLU A 254 -22.69 -21.75 22.60
N ARG A 255 -21.59 -20.99 22.41
CA ARG A 255 -20.75 -21.04 21.18
C ARG A 255 -19.41 -21.79 21.30
N ILE A 256 -19.03 -22.20 22.52
CA ILE A 256 -17.75 -22.89 22.84
C ILE A 256 -17.41 -24.09 21.91
N PRO A 257 -18.34 -24.95 21.46
CA PRO A 257 -17.96 -26.12 20.66
C PRO A 257 -17.50 -25.78 19.24
N GLU A 258 -17.96 -24.67 18.67
CA GLU A 258 -17.65 -24.28 17.28
C GLU A 258 -16.49 -23.29 17.19
N GLU A 259 -16.34 -22.39 18.17
CA GLU A 259 -15.28 -21.35 18.21
C GLU A 259 -13.89 -21.90 18.59
N LEU A 260 -13.80 -23.13 19.11
CA LEU A 260 -12.51 -23.85 19.15
C LEU A 260 -11.97 -24.16 17.74
N LYS A 261 -12.75 -23.97 16.67
CA LYS A 261 -12.29 -24.03 15.28
C LYS A 261 -11.89 -22.65 14.72
N THR A 262 -12.18 -21.54 15.43
CA THR A 262 -12.01 -20.16 14.93
C THR A 262 -10.67 -19.51 15.32
N CYS A 263 -9.66 -20.29 15.72
CA CYS A 263 -8.25 -19.82 15.72
C CYS A 263 -7.61 -19.90 14.33
N ILE A 264 -8.33 -20.43 13.33
CA ILE A 264 -8.11 -20.01 11.94
C ILE A 264 -8.55 -18.55 11.94
N PRO A 265 -7.75 -17.56 11.50
CA PRO A 265 -8.28 -16.24 11.25
C PRO A 265 -9.59 -16.48 10.52
N GLU A 266 -10.72 -16.01 11.06
CA GLU A 266 -11.87 -15.84 10.19
C GLU A 266 -11.26 -15.12 9.01
N LYS A 267 -11.24 -15.77 7.83
CA LYS A 267 -11.17 -15.00 6.60
C LYS A 267 -12.20 -13.93 6.87
N LEU A 268 -11.73 -12.67 6.97
CA LEU A 268 -12.57 -11.47 7.04
C LEU A 268 -13.91 -11.86 6.45
N PRO A 269 -14.93 -11.98 7.32
CA PRO A 269 -16.05 -12.90 7.19
C PRO A 269 -16.21 -13.29 5.74
N THR A 270 -15.67 -14.46 5.33
CA THR A 270 -15.55 -14.93 3.93
C THR A 270 -16.41 -14.11 2.99
N ASP A 271 -15.84 -13.08 2.38
CA ASP A 271 -16.66 -12.11 1.67
C ASP A 271 -17.88 -11.67 2.52
N THR A 272 -17.75 -10.59 3.30
CA THR A 272 -18.70 -9.53 3.04
C THR A 272 -18.41 -9.15 1.58
N VAL A 273 -18.90 -9.96 0.63
CA VAL A 273 -20.00 -9.53 -0.21
C VAL A 273 -20.69 -8.56 0.71
N PHE A 274 -20.31 -7.27 0.59
CA PHE A 274 -21.31 -6.21 0.67
C PHE A 274 -22.53 -6.93 0.18
N VAL A 275 -23.55 -7.08 1.03
CA VAL A 275 -24.85 -7.49 0.49
C VAL A 275 -25.21 -6.29 -0.37
N LYS A 276 -24.52 -6.17 -1.52
CA LYS A 276 -24.83 -5.53 -2.75
C LYS A 276 -26.26 -5.93 -2.83
N ASP A 277 -27.11 -4.92 -2.78
CA ASP A 277 -28.52 -5.18 -2.80
C ASP A 277 -28.75 -6.15 -3.95
N LYS A 278 -29.68 -7.11 -3.85
CA LYS A 278 -29.73 -8.17 -4.88
C LYS A 278 -29.83 -7.57 -6.30
N ALA A 279 -30.34 -6.34 -6.40
CA ALA A 279 -30.27 -5.44 -7.55
C ALA A 279 -28.85 -5.11 -8.05
N ASP A 280 -27.90 -4.72 -7.21
CA ASP A 280 -26.51 -4.39 -7.56
C ASP A 280 -25.74 -5.61 -8.09
N ILE A 281 -25.97 -6.79 -7.49
CA ILE A 281 -25.40 -8.06 -7.99
C ILE A 281 -25.99 -8.39 -9.35
N CYS A 282 -27.30 -8.16 -9.53
CA CYS A 282 -27.96 -8.34 -10.81
C CYS A 282 -27.34 -7.41 -11.88
N GLU A 283 -27.15 -6.14 -11.56
CA GLU A 283 -26.54 -5.15 -12.47
C GLU A 283 -25.11 -5.55 -12.88
N GLU A 284 -24.29 -6.00 -11.94
CA GLU A 284 -22.92 -6.46 -12.23
C GLU A 284 -22.89 -7.70 -13.14
N ASN A 285 -23.78 -8.67 -12.92
CA ASN A 285 -23.88 -9.83 -13.82
C ASN A 285 -24.30 -9.43 -15.24
N TYR A 286 -25.14 -8.40 -15.38
CA TYR A 286 -25.51 -7.84 -16.68
C TYR A 286 -24.32 -7.10 -17.33
N LYS A 287 -23.49 -6.39 -16.55
CA LYS A 287 -22.24 -5.78 -17.05
C LYS A 287 -21.24 -6.82 -17.53
N ASP A 288 -21.07 -7.92 -16.80
CA ASP A 288 -20.19 -9.03 -17.20
C ASP A 288 -20.64 -9.66 -18.52
N PHE A 289 -21.96 -9.83 -18.71
CA PHE A 289 -22.52 -10.32 -19.95
C PHE A 289 -22.25 -9.35 -21.11
N ASP A 290 -22.52 -8.06 -20.93
CA ASP A 290 -22.29 -7.05 -21.96
C ASP A 290 -20.80 -6.98 -22.35
N LYS A 291 -19.89 -7.02 -21.38
CA LYS A 291 -18.44 -7.06 -21.59
C LYS A 291 -18.01 -8.29 -22.39
N GLN A 292 -18.56 -9.46 -22.06
CA GLN A 292 -18.27 -10.68 -22.81
C GLN A 292 -18.75 -10.63 -24.26
N ILE A 293 -19.96 -10.11 -24.49
CA ILE A 293 -20.49 -9.90 -25.85
C ILE A 293 -19.62 -8.90 -26.61
N THR A 294 -19.19 -7.82 -25.97
CA THR A 294 -18.27 -6.82 -26.52
C THR A 294 -16.96 -7.48 -26.97
N THR A 295 -16.29 -8.25 -26.09
CA THR A 295 -15.06 -8.98 -26.43
C THR A 295 -15.25 -9.96 -27.59
N LEU A 296 -16.42 -10.62 -27.66
CA LEU A 296 -16.76 -11.53 -28.76
C LEU A 296 -16.89 -10.78 -30.09
N VAL A 297 -17.61 -9.66 -30.10
CA VAL A 297 -17.78 -8.81 -31.29
C VAL A 297 -16.43 -8.28 -31.75
N GLU A 298 -15.61 -7.78 -30.83
CA GLU A 298 -14.25 -7.30 -31.11
C GLU A 298 -13.37 -8.40 -31.70
N TYR A 299 -13.41 -9.61 -31.15
CA TYR A 299 -12.65 -10.74 -31.68
C TYR A 299 -13.07 -11.11 -33.11
N ILE A 300 -14.37 -11.12 -33.39
CA ILE A 300 -14.93 -11.40 -34.72
C ILE A 300 -14.47 -10.35 -35.74
N ILE A 301 -14.51 -9.08 -35.36
CA ILE A 301 -14.05 -7.96 -36.21
C ILE A 301 -12.53 -8.05 -36.43
N ARG A 302 -11.74 -8.21 -35.36
CA ARG A 302 -10.26 -8.22 -35.42
C ARG A 302 -9.70 -9.36 -36.26
N LYS A 303 -10.39 -10.50 -36.30
CA LYS A 303 -9.96 -11.70 -37.03
C LYS A 303 -10.68 -11.86 -38.37
N GLU A 304 -11.48 -10.88 -38.78
CA GLU A 304 -12.29 -10.91 -40.01
C GLU A 304 -13.01 -12.26 -40.21
N ILE A 305 -13.59 -12.79 -39.12
CA ILE A 305 -14.19 -14.13 -39.14
C ILE A 305 -15.47 -14.08 -39.97
N GLN A 306 -15.41 -14.65 -41.17
CA GLN A 306 -16.56 -14.75 -42.07
C GLN A 306 -17.34 -16.04 -41.85
N THR A 307 -16.69 -17.09 -41.35
CA THR A 307 -17.33 -18.39 -41.09
C THR A 307 -16.99 -18.95 -39.71
N ILE A 308 -17.92 -19.73 -39.13
CA ILE A 308 -17.77 -20.31 -37.77
C ILE A 308 -16.57 -21.28 -37.71
N ASP A 309 -16.15 -21.82 -38.85
CA ASP A 309 -15.03 -22.77 -38.95
C ASP A 309 -13.66 -22.11 -38.73
N ASP A 310 -13.52 -20.81 -39.00
CA ASP A 310 -12.26 -20.07 -38.90
C ASP A 310 -11.75 -19.92 -37.45
N SER A 311 -12.63 -20.09 -36.46
CA SER A 311 -12.31 -19.87 -35.03
C SER A 311 -13.02 -20.83 -34.07
N LYS A 312 -13.26 -22.08 -34.51
CA LYS A 312 -13.97 -23.12 -33.76
C LYS A 312 -13.50 -23.31 -32.30
N GLY A 313 -12.21 -23.24 -32.03
CA GLY A 313 -11.65 -23.41 -30.67
C GLY A 313 -12.04 -22.29 -29.71
N PHE A 314 -11.85 -21.04 -30.12
CA PHE A 314 -12.18 -19.86 -29.30
C PHE A 314 -13.69 -19.73 -29.09
N LEU A 315 -14.49 -19.89 -30.15
CA LEU A 315 -15.96 -19.82 -30.07
C LEU A 315 -16.54 -20.92 -29.17
N CYS A 316 -15.94 -22.12 -29.14
CA CYS A 316 -16.37 -23.20 -28.26
C CYS A 316 -16.15 -22.88 -26.77
N CYS A 317 -15.02 -22.27 -26.42
CA CYS A 317 -14.74 -21.80 -25.06
C CYS A 317 -15.69 -20.67 -24.65
N GLN A 318 -15.90 -19.69 -25.54
CA GLN A 318 -16.81 -18.57 -25.27
C GLN A 318 -18.27 -19.01 -25.14
N ARG A 319 -18.70 -20.03 -25.89
CA ARG A 319 -20.03 -20.63 -25.74
C ARG A 319 -20.27 -21.17 -24.33
N LYS A 320 -19.27 -21.85 -23.73
CA LYS A 320 -19.39 -22.35 -22.35
C LYS A 320 -19.50 -21.20 -21.35
N ASN A 321 -18.68 -20.17 -21.52
CA ASN A 321 -18.68 -19.00 -20.64
C ASN A 321 -20.01 -18.21 -20.74
N LEU A 322 -20.54 -18.04 -21.97
CA LEU A 322 -21.84 -17.39 -22.20
C LEU A 322 -22.98 -18.15 -21.53
N ILE A 323 -23.00 -19.48 -21.65
CA ILE A 323 -24.01 -20.31 -20.97
C ILE A 323 -23.95 -20.09 -19.47
N GLN A 324 -22.75 -20.06 -18.88
CA GLN A 324 -22.59 -19.85 -17.45
C GLN A 324 -23.08 -18.46 -17.01
N ASN A 325 -22.80 -17.41 -17.79
CA ASN A 325 -23.25 -16.05 -17.50
C ASN A 325 -24.76 -15.88 -17.66
N ILE A 326 -25.37 -16.47 -18.70
CA ILE A 326 -26.82 -16.47 -18.88
C ILE A 326 -27.52 -17.18 -17.69
N MET A 327 -26.96 -18.30 -17.20
CA MET A 327 -27.51 -18.99 -16.03
C MET A 327 -27.44 -18.13 -14.76
N LYS A 328 -26.38 -17.34 -14.57
CA LYS A 328 -26.27 -16.38 -13.46
C LYS A 328 -27.34 -15.28 -13.57
N LEU A 329 -27.56 -14.75 -14.78
CA LEU A 329 -28.58 -13.71 -15.04
C LEU A 329 -30.00 -14.20 -14.75
N ILE A 330 -30.37 -15.37 -15.27
CA ILE A 330 -31.67 -16.00 -14.98
C ILE A 330 -31.86 -16.17 -13.47
N SER A 331 -30.80 -16.58 -12.77
CA SER A 331 -30.82 -16.71 -11.31
C SER A 331 -30.99 -15.35 -10.62
N CYS A 332 -30.41 -14.26 -11.16
CA CYS A 332 -30.57 -12.91 -10.61
C CYS A 332 -31.99 -12.39 -10.81
N ASP A 333 -32.55 -12.45 -12.03
CA ASP A 333 -33.91 -11.97 -12.29
C ASP A 333 -34.97 -12.78 -11.54
N PHE A 334 -34.76 -14.09 -11.38
CA PHE A 334 -35.60 -14.93 -10.52
C PHE A 334 -35.59 -14.47 -9.06
N ASN A 335 -34.43 -14.07 -8.54
CA ASN A 335 -34.25 -13.67 -7.14
C ASN A 335 -34.66 -12.21 -6.84
N VAL A 336 -34.70 -11.34 -7.86
CA VAL A 336 -34.88 -9.89 -7.72
C VAL A 336 -36.17 -9.39 -8.35
N ARG A 337 -36.39 -9.68 -9.65
CA ARG A 337 -37.43 -9.03 -10.45
C ARG A 337 -38.73 -9.83 -10.47
N VAL A 338 -38.66 -11.13 -10.70
CA VAL A 338 -39.84 -12.00 -10.84
C VAL A 338 -39.60 -13.37 -10.17
N PRO A 339 -39.86 -13.50 -8.86
CA PRO A 339 -39.83 -14.80 -8.20
C PRO A 339 -40.99 -15.68 -8.68
N THR A 340 -40.68 -16.78 -9.37
CA THR A 340 -41.68 -17.64 -10.00
C THR A 340 -42.02 -18.86 -9.13
N LYS A 341 -43.29 -19.22 -9.00
CA LYS A 341 -43.75 -20.35 -8.16
C LYS A 341 -44.12 -21.60 -8.97
N ASN A 342 -44.30 -21.46 -10.27
CA ASN A 342 -44.73 -22.54 -11.16
C ASN A 342 -43.95 -22.51 -12.49
N THR A 343 -44.00 -23.62 -13.23
CA THR A 343 -43.22 -23.82 -14.46
C THR A 343 -43.59 -22.83 -15.58
N ILE A 344 -44.85 -22.36 -15.58
CA ILE A 344 -45.34 -21.40 -16.59
C ILE A 344 -44.76 -20.00 -16.33
N GLU A 345 -44.75 -19.54 -15.06
CA GLU A 345 -44.10 -18.29 -14.68
C GLU A 345 -42.59 -18.33 -14.96
N PHE A 346 -41.92 -19.45 -14.69
CA PHE A 346 -40.50 -19.61 -15.01
C PHE A 346 -40.23 -19.55 -16.53
N ALA A 347 -41.08 -20.15 -17.35
CA ALA A 347 -40.96 -20.05 -18.82
C ALA A 347 -41.15 -18.61 -19.32
N ASN A 348 -42.05 -17.85 -18.70
CA ASN A 348 -42.26 -16.43 -19.00
C ASN A 348 -41.05 -15.57 -18.59
N LEU A 349 -40.44 -15.86 -17.43
CA LEU A 349 -39.20 -15.23 -16.99
C LEU A 349 -38.06 -15.48 -17.99
N MET A 350 -37.86 -16.74 -18.40
CA MET A 350 -36.87 -17.11 -19.41
C MET A 350 -37.08 -16.36 -20.73
N THR A 351 -38.33 -16.18 -21.14
CA THR A 351 -38.70 -15.44 -22.35
C THR A 351 -38.40 -13.94 -22.20
N PHE A 352 -38.62 -13.38 -21.01
CA PHE A 352 -38.29 -11.99 -20.68
C PHE A 352 -36.78 -11.75 -20.74
N VAL A 353 -35.99 -12.58 -20.04
CA VAL A 353 -34.52 -12.51 -20.05
C VAL A 353 -33.99 -12.67 -21.48
N TYR A 354 -34.53 -13.61 -22.26
CA TYR A 354 -34.15 -13.78 -23.65
C TYR A 354 -34.34 -12.51 -24.49
N LYS A 355 -35.51 -11.85 -24.39
CA LYS A 355 -35.78 -10.61 -25.12
C LYS A 355 -34.85 -9.47 -24.70
N GLU A 356 -34.56 -9.34 -23.41
CA GLU A 356 -33.66 -8.31 -22.90
C GLU A 356 -32.22 -8.55 -23.39
N LEU A 357 -31.74 -9.79 -23.33
CA LEU A 357 -30.40 -10.15 -23.83
C LEU A 357 -30.29 -10.01 -25.35
N GLU A 358 -31.34 -10.36 -26.08
CA GLU A 358 -31.40 -10.16 -27.54
C GLU A 358 -31.31 -8.67 -27.88
N GLN A 359 -32.09 -7.83 -27.20
CA GLN A 359 -32.05 -6.38 -27.39
C GLN A 359 -30.67 -5.80 -27.04
N ARG A 360 -30.07 -6.21 -25.92
CA ARG A 360 -28.71 -5.79 -25.53
C ARG A 360 -27.66 -6.21 -26.55
N CYS A 361 -27.69 -7.47 -27.01
CA CYS A 361 -26.81 -7.93 -28.08
C CYS A 361 -26.98 -7.09 -29.36
N TYR A 362 -28.23 -6.78 -29.72
CA TYR A 362 -28.53 -5.93 -30.86
C TYR A 362 -27.98 -4.50 -30.67
N GLU A 363 -28.17 -3.88 -29.51
CA GLU A 363 -27.64 -2.54 -29.21
C GLU A 363 -26.11 -2.51 -29.24
N ILE A 364 -25.44 -3.50 -28.63
CA ILE A 364 -23.97 -3.64 -28.68
C ILE A 364 -23.50 -3.80 -30.13
N THR A 365 -24.10 -4.71 -30.88
CA THR A 365 -23.70 -4.93 -32.30
C THR A 365 -24.02 -3.74 -33.21
N GLN A 366 -25.08 -2.96 -32.93
CA GLN A 366 -25.38 -1.73 -33.65
C GLN A 366 -24.37 -0.62 -33.35
N ARG A 367 -23.82 -0.54 -32.12
CA ARG A 367 -22.71 0.38 -31.83
C ARG A 367 -21.56 0.16 -32.82
N TYR A 368 -21.16 -1.09 -33.04
CA TYR A 368 -20.10 -1.45 -33.99
C TYR A 368 -20.49 -1.35 -35.48
N LYS A 369 -21.78 -1.19 -35.82
CA LYS A 369 -22.23 -0.92 -37.20
C LYS A 369 -22.30 0.57 -37.52
N GLY A 370 -22.49 1.42 -36.51
CA GLY A 370 -22.56 2.88 -36.63
C GLY A 370 -21.25 3.61 -36.31
N SER A 371 -20.35 2.98 -35.56
CA SER A 371 -18.96 3.42 -35.41
C SER A 371 -18.08 2.65 -36.40
N GLU A 372 -17.37 3.36 -37.26
CA GLU A 372 -16.10 2.87 -37.80
C GLU A 372 -15.05 2.77 -36.67
N SER A 373 -15.40 2.23 -35.50
CA SER A 373 -14.44 1.92 -34.45
C SER A 373 -13.70 0.65 -34.85
N VAL A 374 -12.81 0.80 -35.82
CA VAL A 374 -11.62 -0.03 -35.94
C VAL A 374 -11.02 -0.07 -34.54
N LEU A 375 -10.99 -1.27 -33.94
CA LEU A 375 -10.16 -1.54 -32.77
C LEU A 375 -8.81 -0.87 -33.00
N LEU A 376 -8.49 0.14 -32.19
CA LEU A 376 -7.26 0.91 -32.35
C LEU A 376 -6.09 -0.06 -32.39
N ASP A 377 -5.35 -0.05 -33.50
CA ASP A 377 -4.05 -0.70 -33.55
C ASP A 377 -3.15 -0.07 -32.47
N GLU A 378 -2.18 -0.80 -31.92
CA GLU A 378 -1.26 -0.24 -30.91
C GLU A 378 -0.58 1.03 -31.44
N ALA A 379 -0.28 1.06 -32.74
CA ALA A 379 0.26 2.21 -33.44
C ALA A 379 -0.67 3.45 -33.41
N GLN A 380 -2.00 3.26 -33.38
CA GLN A 380 -2.95 4.36 -33.29
C GLN A 380 -3.07 4.89 -31.85
N VAL A 381 -2.99 4.02 -30.85
CA VAL A 381 -2.90 4.43 -29.43
C VAL A 381 -1.60 5.19 -29.16
N ASP A 382 -0.47 4.72 -29.71
CA ASP A 382 0.82 5.40 -29.57
C ASP A 382 0.82 6.77 -30.26
N LYS A 383 0.16 6.88 -31.42
CA LYS A 383 -0.02 8.15 -32.13
C LYS A 383 -0.92 9.11 -31.35
N LEU A 384 -1.99 8.60 -30.73
CA LEU A 384 -2.87 9.37 -29.85
C LEU A 384 -2.11 9.89 -28.62
N ASN A 385 -1.35 9.02 -27.95
CA ASN A 385 -0.50 9.34 -26.82
C ASN A 385 0.52 10.41 -27.20
N SER A 386 1.13 10.30 -28.38
CA SER A 386 2.09 11.28 -28.91
C SER A 386 1.44 12.65 -29.12
N PHE A 387 0.27 12.70 -29.78
CA PHE A 387 -0.43 13.97 -29.99
C PHE A 387 -0.88 14.62 -28.69
N MET A 388 -1.42 13.83 -27.75
CA MET A 388 -1.81 14.37 -26.46
C MET A 388 -0.60 14.87 -25.66
N SER A 389 0.52 14.16 -25.69
CA SER A 389 1.78 14.59 -25.06
C SER A 389 2.27 15.92 -25.65
N ILE A 390 2.23 16.07 -26.98
CA ILE A 390 2.59 17.32 -27.66
C ILE A 390 1.64 18.46 -27.25
N ILE A 391 0.32 18.21 -27.19
CA ILE A 391 -0.67 19.20 -26.76
C ILE A 391 -0.36 19.68 -25.35
N LYS A 392 -0.08 18.76 -24.41
CA LYS A 392 0.27 19.11 -23.03
C LYS A 392 1.50 20.02 -22.99
N VAL A 393 2.59 19.63 -23.65
CA VAL A 393 3.83 20.43 -23.70
C VAL A 393 3.58 21.81 -24.30
N LEU A 394 2.90 21.91 -25.45
CA LEU A 394 2.62 23.20 -26.08
C LEU A 394 1.75 24.10 -25.20
N THR A 395 0.78 23.52 -24.48
CA THR A 395 -0.07 24.27 -23.55
C THR A 395 0.73 24.80 -22.35
N GLU A 396 1.71 24.04 -21.84
CA GLU A 396 2.58 24.52 -20.76
C GLU A 396 3.59 25.57 -21.22
N VAL A 397 4.02 25.51 -22.48
CA VAL A 397 4.94 26.51 -23.07
C VAL A 397 4.20 27.82 -23.43
N GLY A 398 2.87 27.83 -23.43
CA GLY A 398 2.04 29.00 -23.79
C GLY A 398 1.79 29.15 -25.29
N GLU A 399 2.12 28.14 -26.09
CA GLU A 399 1.92 28.11 -27.55
C GLU A 399 0.53 27.57 -27.90
N ASP A 400 -0.51 28.28 -27.48
CA ASP A 400 -1.91 27.85 -27.60
C ASP A 400 -2.36 27.66 -29.05
N ASP A 401 -1.84 28.47 -29.99
CA ASP A 401 -2.16 28.37 -31.42
C ASP A 401 -1.70 27.01 -32.00
N LEU A 402 -0.48 26.59 -31.67
CA LEU A 402 0.04 25.29 -32.09
C LEU A 402 -0.70 24.14 -31.38
N ALA A 403 -0.98 24.29 -30.08
CA ALA A 403 -1.77 23.31 -29.33
C ALA A 403 -3.16 23.11 -29.97
N ASN A 404 -3.80 24.19 -30.41
CA ASN A 404 -5.10 24.15 -31.09
C ASN A 404 -5.04 23.45 -32.45
N ILE A 405 -3.97 23.62 -33.23
CA ILE A 405 -3.76 22.86 -34.47
C ILE A 405 -3.69 21.36 -34.20
N TYR A 406 -2.97 20.94 -33.15
CA TYR A 406 -2.91 19.52 -32.78
C TYR A 406 -4.23 19.01 -32.23
N LYS A 407 -4.98 19.79 -31.44
CA LYS A 407 -6.35 19.45 -31.01
C LYS A 407 -7.29 19.25 -32.20
N GLU A 408 -7.23 20.12 -33.22
CA GLU A 408 -8.02 19.98 -34.45
C GLU A 408 -7.61 18.75 -35.27
N LYS A 409 -6.32 18.42 -35.33
CA LYS A 409 -5.85 17.15 -35.93
C LYS A 409 -6.37 15.93 -35.17
N LEU A 410 -6.50 16.04 -33.85
CA LEU A 410 -7.02 15.00 -32.98
C LEU A 410 -8.53 14.78 -33.17
N LYS A 411 -9.31 15.86 -33.32
CA LYS A 411 -10.75 15.80 -33.63
C LYS A 411 -11.05 15.13 -34.98
N LYS A 412 -10.16 15.30 -35.97
CA LYS A 412 -10.30 14.68 -37.31
C LYS A 412 -10.09 13.16 -37.32
N LEU A 413 -9.55 12.59 -36.24
CA LEU A 413 -9.41 11.13 -36.08
C LEU A 413 -10.68 10.54 -35.47
N GLU A 414 -11.85 10.78 -36.10
CA GLU A 414 -13.24 10.58 -35.59
C GLU A 414 -13.55 9.26 -34.86
N THR A 415 -12.66 8.26 -34.87
CA THR A 415 -12.83 6.92 -34.27
C THR A 415 -12.36 6.80 -32.81
N VAL A 416 -11.86 7.86 -32.16
CA VAL A 416 -11.12 7.77 -30.87
C VAL A 416 -11.68 8.62 -29.72
N GLU A 417 -12.92 9.11 -29.85
CA GLU A 417 -13.48 10.15 -28.96
C GLU A 417 -13.36 9.83 -27.46
N TYR A 418 -13.53 8.56 -27.05
CA TYR A 418 -13.46 8.15 -25.65
C TYR A 418 -12.05 8.29 -25.04
N HIS A 419 -10.99 7.83 -25.69
CA HIS A 419 -9.63 7.96 -25.17
C HIS A 419 -9.19 9.42 -25.07
N VAL A 420 -9.61 10.25 -26.04
CA VAL A 420 -9.35 11.70 -26.01
C VAL A 420 -10.02 12.33 -24.80
N GLN A 421 -11.27 11.98 -24.54
CA GLN A 421 -12.01 12.48 -23.39
C GLN A 421 -11.37 12.01 -22.07
N GLY A 422 -10.95 10.74 -21.97
CA GLY A 422 -10.23 10.22 -20.80
C GLY A 422 -8.90 10.94 -20.56
N TYR A 423 -8.07 11.11 -21.59
CA TYR A 423 -6.80 11.83 -21.44
C TYR A 423 -6.97 13.32 -21.15
N THR A 424 -8.04 13.94 -21.68
CA THR A 424 -8.41 15.31 -21.34
C THR A 424 -8.83 15.40 -19.88
N PHE A 425 -9.56 14.40 -19.37
CA PHE A 425 -9.87 14.31 -17.94
C PHE A 425 -8.60 14.20 -17.08
N LEU A 426 -7.65 13.31 -17.42
CA LEU A 426 -6.37 13.21 -16.72
C LEU A 426 -5.61 14.55 -16.75
N PHE A 427 -5.59 15.23 -17.90
CA PHE A 427 -4.93 16.53 -18.00
C PHE A 427 -5.61 17.60 -17.14
N ASN A 428 -6.95 17.58 -17.02
CA ASN A 428 -7.67 18.46 -16.10
C ASN A 428 -7.37 18.14 -14.63
N MET A 429 -7.22 16.85 -14.27
CA MET A 429 -6.75 16.44 -12.94
C MET A 429 -5.35 16.99 -12.65
N GLU A 430 -4.40 16.80 -13.58
CA GLU A 430 -3.04 17.34 -13.49
C GLU A 430 -3.02 18.89 -13.39
N LYS A 431 -3.91 19.60 -14.08
CA LYS A 431 -4.02 21.07 -13.99
C LYS A 431 -4.76 21.57 -12.75
N GLN A 432 -5.27 20.67 -11.91
CA GLN A 432 -6.20 20.99 -10.82
C GLN A 432 -7.47 21.73 -11.25
N ASN A 433 -7.92 21.49 -12.49
CA ASN A 433 -9.23 21.95 -12.94
C ASN A 433 -10.31 20.97 -12.46
N PHE A 434 -10.56 20.98 -11.15
CA PHE A 434 -11.46 20.04 -10.49
C PHE A 434 -12.93 20.21 -10.89
N GLU A 435 -13.32 21.40 -11.33
CA GLU A 435 -14.67 21.66 -11.84
C GLU A 435 -14.92 20.87 -13.14
N ALA A 436 -14.02 21.00 -14.13
CA ALA A 436 -14.11 20.25 -15.38
C ALA A 436 -13.98 18.73 -15.16
N ALA A 437 -13.12 18.31 -14.23
CA ALA A 437 -12.98 16.89 -13.87
C ALA A 437 -14.28 16.32 -13.27
N ARG A 438 -14.97 17.08 -12.41
CA ARG A 438 -16.24 16.68 -11.80
C ARG A 438 -17.38 16.64 -12.81
N GLU A 439 -17.43 17.58 -13.76
CA GLU A 439 -18.39 17.55 -14.86
C GLU A 439 -18.23 16.30 -15.73
N TYR A 440 -16.98 15.91 -16.01
CA TYR A 440 -16.70 14.66 -16.70
C TYR A 440 -17.21 13.44 -15.92
N MET A 441 -16.99 13.41 -14.60
CA MET A 441 -17.49 12.36 -13.72
C MET A 441 -19.02 12.33 -13.57
N LYS A 442 -19.77 13.36 -13.98
CA LYS A 442 -21.25 13.33 -14.01
C LYS A 442 -21.83 12.75 -15.30
N LYS A 443 -21.02 12.56 -16.35
CA LYS A 443 -21.49 11.97 -17.61
C LYS A 443 -22.04 10.55 -17.37
N PRO A 444 -23.04 10.11 -18.14
CA PRO A 444 -23.52 8.73 -18.05
C PRO A 444 -22.42 7.76 -18.53
N TRP A 445 -22.43 6.55 -17.99
CA TRP A 445 -21.37 5.54 -18.17
C TRP A 445 -21.10 5.19 -19.64
N ASP A 446 -22.13 5.23 -20.48
CA ASP A 446 -22.07 5.00 -21.93
C ASP A 446 -21.27 6.08 -22.68
N LYS A 447 -20.92 7.20 -22.03
CA LYS A 447 -20.19 8.33 -22.61
C LYS A 447 -18.85 8.60 -21.94
N LYS A 448 -18.36 7.70 -21.10
CA LYS A 448 -17.12 7.85 -20.33
C LYS A 448 -16.06 6.88 -20.81
N PHE A 449 -14.81 7.31 -20.66
CA PHE A 449 -13.67 6.42 -20.73
C PHE A 449 -13.55 5.69 -19.39
N GLU A 450 -13.48 4.37 -19.43
CA GLU A 450 -13.32 3.53 -18.25
C GLU A 450 -11.82 3.38 -17.97
N PHE A 451 -11.35 3.94 -16.85
CA PHE A 451 -10.00 3.66 -16.34
C PHE A 451 -9.96 2.33 -15.58
N GLY A 452 -11.13 1.87 -15.13
CA GLY A 452 -11.37 0.67 -14.36
C GLY A 452 -11.96 1.01 -13.00
N ASP A 453 -12.81 0.12 -12.47
CA ASP A 453 -13.57 0.35 -11.22
C ASP A 453 -12.73 0.90 -10.06
N TYR A 454 -11.48 0.43 -9.94
CA TYR A 454 -10.53 0.89 -8.91
C TYR A 454 -10.09 2.34 -9.11
N TYR A 455 -9.76 2.75 -10.32
CA TYR A 455 -9.27 4.11 -10.59
C TYR A 455 -10.40 5.13 -10.57
N ASP A 456 -11.56 4.77 -11.13
CA ASP A 456 -12.73 5.65 -11.18
C ASP A 456 -13.21 6.04 -9.77
N GLY A 457 -13.26 5.09 -8.83
CA GLY A 457 -13.59 5.40 -7.44
C GLY A 457 -12.47 6.15 -6.70
N LEU A 458 -11.20 5.90 -7.03
CA LEU A 458 -10.07 6.65 -6.45
C LEU A 458 -10.11 8.13 -6.86
N PHE A 459 -10.43 8.43 -8.13
CA PHE A 459 -10.64 9.80 -8.60
C PHE A 459 -11.79 10.49 -7.85
N GLU A 460 -12.89 9.78 -7.61
CA GLU A 460 -14.02 10.31 -6.86
C GLU A 460 -13.66 10.64 -5.40
N ILE A 461 -12.93 9.73 -4.72
CA ILE A 461 -12.43 9.96 -3.36
C ILE A 461 -11.55 11.21 -3.31
N TYR A 462 -10.61 11.34 -4.26
CA TYR A 462 -9.73 12.51 -4.32
C TYR A 462 -10.48 13.82 -4.56
N LEU A 463 -11.39 13.85 -5.54
CA LEU A 463 -12.19 15.04 -5.87
C LEU A 463 -13.07 15.46 -4.70
N ASN A 464 -13.65 14.51 -3.96
CA ASN A 464 -14.45 14.78 -2.77
C ASN A 464 -13.59 15.30 -1.61
N TYR A 465 -12.39 14.74 -1.43
CA TYR A 465 -11.45 15.21 -0.43
C TYR A 465 -11.02 16.66 -0.68
N VAL A 466 -10.60 17.00 -1.91
CA VAL A 466 -10.16 18.36 -2.25
C VAL A 466 -11.28 19.38 -2.12
N GLU A 467 -12.50 19.03 -2.52
CA GLU A 467 -13.66 19.92 -2.35
C GLU A 467 -13.95 20.18 -0.87
N LYS A 468 -13.98 19.12 -0.05
CA LYS A 468 -14.17 19.25 1.39
C LYS A 468 -13.05 20.04 2.06
N LEU A 469 -11.80 19.81 1.67
CA LEU A 469 -10.63 20.54 2.19
C LEU A 469 -10.74 22.05 1.90
N LYS A 470 -11.24 22.43 0.71
CA LYS A 470 -11.48 23.84 0.36
C LYS A 470 -12.69 24.45 1.08
N ALA A 471 -13.70 23.65 1.36
CA ALA A 471 -14.93 24.06 2.05
C ALA A 471 -14.82 23.93 3.59
N GLU A 472 -13.68 23.46 4.09
CA GLU A 472 -13.50 23.08 5.49
C GLU A 472 -13.61 24.30 6.41
N THR A 473 -14.60 24.27 7.29
CA THR A 473 -14.80 25.28 8.34
C THR A 473 -14.47 24.74 9.73
N VAL A 474 -14.54 23.41 9.89
CA VAL A 474 -14.20 22.67 11.10
C VAL A 474 -12.89 21.92 10.84
N TYR A 475 -11.90 22.10 11.73
CA TYR A 475 -10.60 21.46 11.60
C TYR A 475 -10.72 19.92 11.48
N ASN A 476 -10.10 19.35 10.43
CA ASN A 476 -9.95 17.91 10.15
C ASN A 476 -11.21 17.12 9.75
N GLU A 477 -12.34 17.76 9.45
CA GLU A 477 -13.52 17.08 8.90
C GLU A 477 -13.24 16.43 7.54
N ALA A 478 -12.52 17.13 6.66
CA ALA A 478 -12.15 16.61 5.34
C ALA A 478 -11.29 15.35 5.45
N PHE A 479 -10.37 15.36 6.42
CA PHE A 479 -9.47 14.24 6.71
C PHE A 479 -10.22 13.02 7.28
N GLN A 480 -11.15 13.22 8.21
CA GLN A 480 -11.97 12.11 8.74
C GLN A 480 -12.81 11.45 7.64
N CYS A 481 -13.40 12.25 6.75
CA CYS A 481 -14.14 11.73 5.60
C CYS A 481 -13.24 10.94 4.64
N LEU A 482 -12.00 11.40 4.43
CA LEU A 482 -11.02 10.69 3.60
C LEU A 482 -10.65 9.34 4.22
N LEU A 483 -10.37 9.29 5.52
CA LEU A 483 -10.04 8.03 6.20
C LEU A 483 -11.15 6.99 6.06
N GLN A 484 -12.39 7.37 6.35
CA GLN A 484 -13.55 6.46 6.20
C GLN A 484 -13.70 5.97 4.76
N ALA A 485 -13.59 6.89 3.79
CA ALA A 485 -13.68 6.52 2.38
C ALA A 485 -12.57 5.55 1.96
N LEU A 486 -11.33 5.78 2.37
CA LEU A 486 -10.19 4.91 2.05
C LEU A 486 -10.27 3.55 2.78
N GLU A 487 -10.75 3.50 4.02
CA GLU A 487 -10.98 2.24 4.74
C GLU A 487 -12.02 1.35 4.04
N ASP A 488 -13.12 1.93 3.58
CA ASP A 488 -14.14 1.16 2.87
C ASP A 488 -13.67 0.77 1.46
N TYR A 489 -12.91 1.66 0.82
CA TYR A 489 -12.39 1.43 -0.52
C TYR A 489 -11.27 0.37 -0.55
N SER A 490 -10.38 0.38 0.45
CA SER A 490 -9.34 -0.64 0.63
C SER A 490 -9.92 -2.03 0.91
N LYS A 491 -11.05 -2.13 1.62
CA LYS A 491 -11.79 -3.39 1.79
C LYS A 491 -12.38 -3.90 0.47
N ARG A 492 -12.84 -3.00 -0.41
CA ARG A 492 -13.37 -3.35 -1.74
C ARG A 492 -12.28 -3.81 -2.71
N PHE A 493 -11.09 -3.21 -2.64
CA PHE A 493 -9.94 -3.52 -3.48
C PHE A 493 -8.71 -3.94 -2.66
N PRO A 494 -8.77 -5.10 -1.97
CA PRO A 494 -7.73 -5.48 -1.00
C PRO A 494 -6.38 -5.83 -1.63
N LYS A 495 -6.34 -6.07 -2.94
CA LYS A 495 -5.12 -6.43 -3.69
C LYS A 495 -4.31 -5.23 -4.18
N GLU A 496 -4.83 -4.01 -4.02
CA GLU A 496 -4.18 -2.80 -4.53
C GLU A 496 -3.34 -2.16 -3.42
N PRO A 497 -2.00 -2.16 -3.52
CA PRO A 497 -1.13 -1.76 -2.42
C PRO A 497 -1.14 -0.24 -2.16
N SER A 498 -1.38 0.58 -3.19
CA SER A 498 -1.24 2.02 -3.12
C SER A 498 -2.21 2.69 -2.14
N ILE A 499 -3.44 2.18 -2.00
CA ILE A 499 -4.40 2.67 -0.98
C ILE A 499 -3.92 2.32 0.42
N TRP A 500 -3.45 1.09 0.63
CA TRP A 500 -2.97 0.65 1.95
C TRP A 500 -1.74 1.45 2.39
N ILE A 501 -0.83 1.75 1.47
CA ILE A 501 0.33 2.62 1.72
C ILE A 501 -0.14 4.05 2.05
N LEU A 502 -1.10 4.59 1.31
CA LEU A 502 -1.66 5.90 1.61
C LEU A 502 -2.28 5.94 3.02
N LEU A 503 -3.11 4.95 3.37
CA LEU A 503 -3.69 4.81 4.71
C LEU A 503 -2.62 4.72 5.80
N TYR A 504 -1.55 3.95 5.58
CA TYR A 504 -0.41 3.87 6.49
C TYR A 504 0.18 5.25 6.75
N CYS A 505 0.45 6.03 5.70
CA CYS A 505 1.05 7.37 5.83
C CYS A 505 0.09 8.34 6.56
N LEU A 506 -1.22 8.23 6.31
CA LEU A 506 -2.23 9.04 7.01
C LEU A 506 -2.28 8.68 8.51
N TYR A 507 -2.15 7.41 8.88
CA TYR A 507 -2.08 6.99 10.28
C TYR A 507 -0.76 7.42 10.94
N ASN A 508 0.36 7.33 10.23
CA ASN A 508 1.66 7.77 10.74
C ASN A 508 1.68 9.26 11.08
N LYS A 509 1.03 10.09 10.25
CA LYS A 509 0.90 11.54 10.50
C LYS A 509 0.29 11.89 11.87
N TYR A 510 -0.52 10.99 12.43
CA TYR A 510 -1.15 11.16 13.75
C TYR A 510 -0.64 10.15 14.79
N GLU A 511 0.47 9.46 14.50
CA GLU A 511 1.10 8.46 15.38
C GLU A 511 0.12 7.35 15.83
N TYR A 512 -0.85 7.00 14.98
CA TYR A 512 -1.82 5.95 15.28
C TYR A 512 -1.24 4.55 14.99
N LEU A 513 -0.44 4.05 15.92
CA LEU A 513 0.28 2.77 15.83
C LEU A 513 -0.59 1.57 15.42
N PRO A 514 -1.81 1.36 15.98
CA PRO A 514 -2.62 0.20 15.60
C PRO A 514 -3.00 0.21 14.11
N GLY A 515 -3.34 1.38 13.57
CA GLY A 515 -3.67 1.54 12.15
C GLY A 515 -2.45 1.38 11.24
N MET A 516 -1.28 1.85 11.67
CA MET A 516 -0.01 1.63 10.98
C MET A 516 0.31 0.13 10.89
N SER A 517 0.24 -0.60 12.00
CA SER A 517 0.52 -2.04 12.04
C SER A 517 -0.47 -2.84 11.21
N PHE A 518 -1.75 -2.47 11.24
CA PHE A 518 -2.79 -3.13 10.45
C PHE A 518 -2.61 -2.91 8.94
N THR A 519 -2.38 -1.66 8.51
CA THR A 519 -2.16 -1.35 7.08
C THR A 519 -0.88 -1.98 6.56
N ARG A 520 0.18 -2.01 7.39
CA ARG A 520 1.45 -2.71 7.11
C ARG A 520 1.25 -4.19 6.86
N LEU A 521 0.53 -4.88 7.75
CA LEU A 521 0.17 -6.29 7.55
C LEU A 521 -0.52 -6.51 6.19
N LYS A 522 -1.30 -5.55 5.68
CA LYS A 522 -1.96 -5.69 4.38
C LYS A 522 -0.99 -5.52 3.23
N PHE A 523 -0.33 -4.37 3.10
CA PHE A 523 0.45 -4.10 1.89
C PHE A 523 1.74 -4.92 1.78
N GLU A 524 2.36 -5.33 2.89
CA GLU A 524 3.56 -6.18 2.86
C GLU A 524 3.28 -7.58 2.32
N ASN A 525 2.04 -8.05 2.46
CA ASN A 525 1.60 -9.38 2.00
C ASN A 525 0.98 -9.36 0.60
N ILE A 526 0.83 -8.20 -0.04
CA ILE A 526 0.37 -8.11 -1.44
C ILE A 526 1.53 -8.46 -2.37
N THR A 527 1.35 -9.52 -3.15
CA THR A 527 2.37 -10.10 -4.04
C THR A 527 2.79 -9.10 -5.13
N LYS A 528 4.10 -8.98 -5.38
CA LYS A 528 4.77 -7.94 -6.18
C LYS A 528 4.44 -7.91 -7.70
N ASP A 529 3.47 -8.68 -8.17
CA ASP A 529 3.31 -8.99 -9.60
C ASP A 529 2.36 -8.08 -10.39
N LEU A 530 1.72 -7.10 -9.75
CA LEU A 530 0.90 -6.12 -10.47
C LEU A 530 1.75 -4.91 -10.87
N VAL A 531 2.57 -5.11 -11.91
CA VAL A 531 3.20 -3.98 -12.61
C VAL A 531 2.11 -3.27 -13.42
N PHE A 532 1.78 -2.07 -12.98
CA PHE A 532 0.86 -1.18 -13.67
C PHE A 532 1.54 -0.49 -14.87
N GLU A 533 1.29 -0.98 -16.08
CA GLU A 533 1.59 -0.28 -17.33
C GLU A 533 0.32 0.25 -18.00
N LEU A 534 -0.25 1.33 -17.47
CA LEU A 534 -1.19 2.14 -18.27
C LEU A 534 -0.38 2.91 -19.32
N LYS A 535 -0.64 2.67 -20.61
CA LYS A 535 -0.08 3.46 -21.72
C LYS A 535 -0.72 4.86 -21.77
N ILE A 536 -0.40 5.72 -20.80
CA ILE A 536 -0.89 7.11 -20.74
C ILE A 536 0.03 8.09 -21.47
N PRO A 537 -0.50 9.24 -21.93
CA PRO A 537 0.32 10.34 -22.43
C PRO A 537 1.30 10.86 -21.38
N LEU A 538 2.32 11.60 -21.82
CA LEU A 538 3.27 12.29 -20.95
C LEU A 538 2.54 13.09 -19.87
N THR A 539 2.90 12.91 -18.61
CA THR A 539 2.27 13.58 -17.46
C THR A 539 2.93 14.93 -17.23
N LEU A 540 2.21 15.91 -16.64
CA LEU A 540 2.84 17.16 -16.20
C LEU A 540 4.03 16.89 -15.26
N TRP A 541 3.92 15.88 -14.39
CA TRP A 541 5.04 15.44 -13.56
C TRP A 541 6.31 15.18 -14.38
N ASN A 542 6.22 14.38 -15.46
CA ASN A 542 7.38 14.06 -16.31
C ASN A 542 7.91 15.28 -17.09
N ILE A 543 7.07 16.31 -17.31
CA ILE A 543 7.47 17.55 -17.98
C ILE A 543 8.31 18.40 -17.03
N TYR A 544 7.89 18.55 -15.77
CA TYR A 544 8.59 19.38 -14.79
C TYR A 544 9.75 18.61 -14.11
N CYS A 545 9.56 17.36 -13.72
CA CYS A 545 10.56 16.56 -13.01
C CYS A 545 11.05 15.39 -13.88
N LYS A 546 12.31 15.46 -14.32
CA LYS A 546 12.99 14.38 -15.06
C LYS A 546 13.88 13.49 -14.18
N GLN A 547 13.90 13.73 -12.87
CA GLN A 547 14.75 12.94 -11.97
C GLN A 547 14.16 11.55 -11.77
N ASN A 548 14.98 10.53 -11.98
CA ASN A 548 14.69 9.18 -11.55
C ASN A 548 15.30 8.99 -10.18
N LEU A 549 14.46 8.81 -9.16
CA LEU A 549 14.91 8.51 -7.81
C LEU A 549 15.26 7.03 -7.71
N GLU A 550 16.42 6.73 -7.15
CA GLU A 550 16.87 5.38 -6.83
C GLU A 550 16.84 5.19 -5.31
N PHE A 551 16.15 4.15 -4.86
CA PHE A 551 16.00 3.83 -3.44
C PHE A 551 16.73 2.55 -3.10
N THR A 552 17.24 2.49 -1.87
CA THR A 552 18.01 1.33 -1.39
C THR A 552 17.13 0.36 -0.61
N SER A 553 16.20 0.88 0.18
CA SER A 553 15.34 0.02 1.00
C SER A 553 14.16 -0.52 0.19
N GLN A 554 13.79 -1.78 0.47
CA GLN A 554 12.64 -2.42 -0.15
C GLN A 554 11.33 -1.66 0.14
N ARG A 555 11.21 -1.04 1.32
CA ARG A 555 10.07 -0.21 1.70
C ARG A 555 9.95 1.01 0.78
N SER A 556 11.03 1.77 0.65
CA SER A 556 11.08 2.98 -0.17
C SER A 556 10.81 2.69 -1.64
N ILE A 557 11.28 1.55 -2.16
CA ILE A 557 10.95 1.08 -3.50
C ILE A 557 9.43 0.86 -3.67
N GLN A 558 8.75 0.23 -2.70
CA GLN A 558 7.30 0.01 -2.78
C GLN A 558 6.51 1.31 -2.65
N PHE A 559 6.92 2.19 -1.73
CA PHE A 559 6.29 3.50 -1.55
C PHE A 559 6.45 4.35 -2.82
N TYR A 560 7.62 4.30 -3.44
CA TYR A 560 7.86 5.01 -4.70
C TYR A 560 7.00 4.51 -5.86
N LYS A 561 6.70 3.21 -5.93
CA LYS A 561 5.72 2.70 -6.92
C LYS A 561 4.33 3.31 -6.72
N ALA A 562 3.86 3.40 -5.48
CA ALA A 562 2.58 4.06 -5.16
C ALA A 562 2.61 5.55 -5.49
N ILE A 563 3.73 6.24 -5.19
CA ILE A 563 3.95 7.64 -5.58
C ILE A 563 3.85 7.79 -7.10
N GLN A 564 4.54 6.94 -7.88
CA GLN A 564 4.48 6.96 -9.34
C GLN A 564 3.06 6.74 -9.88
N GLU A 565 2.28 5.84 -9.28
CA GLU A 565 0.87 5.63 -9.64
C GLU A 565 0.06 6.91 -9.44
N PHE A 566 0.13 7.53 -8.25
CA PHE A 566 -0.62 8.76 -7.98
C PHE A 566 -0.16 9.96 -8.83
N LEU A 567 1.14 10.08 -9.10
CA LEU A 567 1.68 11.10 -10.01
C LEU A 567 1.18 10.90 -11.45
N LYS A 568 1.09 9.65 -11.92
CA LYS A 568 0.55 9.31 -13.25
C LYS A 568 -0.94 9.66 -13.39
N LEU A 569 -1.69 9.59 -12.29
CA LEU A 569 -3.12 9.91 -12.24
C LEU A 569 -3.40 11.41 -11.96
N GLY A 570 -2.38 12.21 -11.66
CA GLY A 570 -2.54 13.62 -11.27
C GLY A 570 -3.05 13.83 -9.84
N LEU A 571 -2.93 12.82 -8.97
CA LEU A 571 -3.36 12.85 -7.57
C LEU A 571 -2.23 13.38 -6.66
N PHE A 572 -1.76 14.60 -6.93
CA PHE A 572 -0.52 15.13 -6.35
C PHE A 572 -0.51 15.24 -4.82
N LEU A 573 -1.65 15.51 -4.17
CA LEU A 573 -1.72 15.55 -2.70
C LEU A 573 -1.45 14.17 -2.09
N PHE A 574 -1.97 13.09 -2.68
CA PHE A 574 -1.72 11.74 -2.19
C PHE A 574 -0.26 11.35 -2.41
N ALA A 575 0.32 11.71 -3.56
CA ALA A 575 1.74 11.51 -3.84
C ALA A 575 2.64 12.26 -2.83
N GLN A 576 2.31 13.52 -2.50
CA GLN A 576 3.05 14.33 -1.53
C GLN A 576 3.04 13.72 -0.12
N ILE A 577 1.88 13.19 0.31
CA ILE A 577 1.74 12.54 1.63
C ILE A 577 2.66 11.34 1.75
N ILE A 578 2.73 10.49 0.72
CA ILE A 578 3.60 9.30 0.74
C ILE A 578 5.07 9.70 0.58
N PHE A 579 5.38 10.70 -0.25
CA PHE A 579 6.75 11.14 -0.46
C PHE A 579 7.43 11.62 0.83
N ALA A 580 6.67 12.22 1.75
CA ALA A 580 7.17 12.64 3.06
C ALA A 580 7.81 11.49 3.87
N GLU A 581 7.35 10.25 3.69
CA GLU A 581 7.85 9.06 4.38
C GLU A 581 9.16 8.51 3.79
N VAL A 582 9.53 8.96 2.59
CA VAL A 582 10.69 8.45 1.85
C VAL A 582 11.81 9.50 1.76
N LEU A 583 11.59 10.69 2.33
CA LEU A 583 12.52 11.81 2.28
C LEU A 583 13.90 11.44 2.85
N ASP A 584 13.98 10.59 3.86
CA ASP A 584 15.24 10.30 4.55
C ASP A 584 16.27 9.58 3.67
N GLU A 585 15.84 8.86 2.64
CA GLU A 585 16.72 8.20 1.66
C GLU A 585 17.11 9.09 0.47
N CYS A 586 16.46 10.23 0.30
CA CYS A 586 16.76 11.16 -0.79
C CYS A 586 17.90 12.13 -0.44
N THR A 587 18.69 12.50 -1.44
CA THR A 587 19.62 13.64 -1.33
C THR A 587 18.85 14.95 -1.17
N GLU A 588 19.46 15.96 -0.54
CA GLU A 588 18.84 17.28 -0.39
C GLU A 588 18.44 17.91 -1.74
N THR A 589 19.20 17.61 -2.81
CA THR A 589 18.88 18.02 -4.19
C THR A 589 17.63 17.34 -4.73
N GLU A 590 17.45 16.04 -4.49
CA GLU A 590 16.26 15.30 -4.93
C GLU A 590 15.02 15.74 -4.17
N LYS A 591 15.13 15.91 -2.84
CA LYS A 591 14.05 16.47 -2.00
C LYS A 591 13.60 17.81 -2.55
N TYR A 592 14.56 18.71 -2.81
CA TYR A 592 14.27 20.02 -3.33
C TYR A 592 13.54 19.97 -4.69
N CYS A 593 14.01 19.16 -5.62
CA CYS A 593 13.41 19.03 -6.94
C CYS A 593 11.98 18.46 -6.86
N VAL A 594 11.76 17.41 -6.08
CA VAL A 594 10.43 16.79 -5.93
C VAL A 594 9.46 17.73 -5.23
N GLU A 595 9.84 18.29 -4.07
CA GLU A 595 8.97 19.19 -3.30
C GLU A 595 8.61 20.45 -4.09
N THR A 596 9.57 21.03 -4.80
CA THR A 596 9.32 22.23 -5.61
C THR A 596 8.40 21.91 -6.78
N THR A 597 8.62 20.77 -7.45
CA THR A 597 7.74 20.33 -8.55
C THR A 597 6.33 20.05 -8.04
N LEU A 598 6.19 19.37 -6.90
CA LEU A 598 4.89 19.14 -6.27
C LEU A 598 4.20 20.46 -5.90
N LYS A 599 4.91 21.43 -5.31
CA LYS A 599 4.34 22.76 -5.00
C LYS A 599 3.85 23.50 -6.24
N ILE A 600 4.63 23.48 -7.33
CA ILE A 600 4.24 24.07 -8.63
C ILE A 600 2.96 23.41 -9.15
N LEU A 601 2.93 22.08 -9.19
CA LEU A 601 1.78 21.30 -9.66
C LEU A 601 0.56 21.47 -8.76
N LEU A 602 0.78 21.63 -7.45
CA LEU A 602 -0.23 21.91 -6.43
C LEU A 602 -0.67 23.39 -6.40
N LYS A 603 -0.09 24.26 -7.22
CA LYS A 603 -0.39 25.71 -7.24
C LYS A 603 -0.29 26.33 -5.83
N GLU A 604 0.53 25.73 -4.98
CA GLU A 604 0.82 26.25 -3.66
C GLU A 604 1.78 27.44 -3.80
N PRO A 605 1.63 28.49 -2.98
CA PRO A 605 2.62 29.56 -2.96
C PRO A 605 3.98 28.95 -2.63
N THR A 606 4.91 29.06 -3.57
CA THR A 606 6.28 28.53 -3.48
C THR A 606 7.08 29.29 -2.42
N ASP A 607 6.85 29.00 -1.15
CA ASP A 607 7.85 29.22 -0.11
C ASP A 607 8.91 28.12 -0.26
N ILE A 608 9.83 28.39 -1.19
CA ILE A 608 10.97 27.59 -1.62
C ILE A 608 12.00 27.60 -0.49
N TYR A 609 12.44 26.46 0.05
CA TYR A 609 13.42 26.39 1.13
C TYR A 609 14.82 26.99 0.81
N PRO A 610 15.31 27.06 -0.46
CA PRO A 610 16.45 27.91 -0.78
C PRO A 610 16.20 29.40 -0.57
N LYS A 611 14.94 29.85 -0.44
CA LYS A 611 14.59 31.21 -0.02
C LYS A 611 15.20 31.49 1.36
N ARG A 612 15.18 30.59 2.35
CA ARG A 612 15.71 30.90 3.70
C ARG A 612 17.24 30.86 3.80
N SER A 613 17.94 29.94 3.13
CA SER A 613 19.41 29.90 3.13
C SER A 613 19.99 31.03 2.27
N SER A 614 19.43 31.26 1.08
CA SER A 614 19.89 32.28 0.13
C SER A 614 19.42 33.69 0.53
N GLN A 615 18.23 33.86 1.10
CA GLN A 615 17.83 35.13 1.74
C GLN A 615 18.62 35.36 3.01
N GLY A 616 19.00 34.32 3.76
CA GLY A 616 19.92 34.41 4.89
C GLY A 616 21.27 34.96 4.45
N LEU A 617 21.85 34.41 3.37
CA LEU A 617 23.11 34.91 2.78
C LEU A 617 22.97 36.32 2.19
N HIS A 618 21.84 36.63 1.55
CA HIS A 618 21.54 37.96 1.00
C HIS A 618 21.28 39.02 2.08
N THR A 619 20.61 38.69 3.19
CA THR A 619 20.44 39.57 4.35
C THR A 619 21.73 39.71 5.18
N LEU A 620 22.63 38.73 5.13
CA LEU A 620 23.97 38.77 5.71
C LEU A 620 25.04 39.43 4.80
N GLY A 621 24.67 39.87 3.59
CA GLY A 621 25.58 40.55 2.65
C GLY A 621 26.59 39.64 1.92
N ARG A 622 26.41 38.32 1.96
CA ARG A 622 27.27 37.31 1.30
C ARG A 622 26.79 37.01 -0.12
N TYR A 623 26.84 38.02 -0.98
CA TYR A 623 26.21 37.98 -2.31
C TYR A 623 26.86 36.98 -3.29
N GLN A 624 28.16 36.70 -3.20
CA GLN A 624 28.86 35.74 -4.07
C GLN A 624 28.39 34.29 -3.86
N GLU A 625 28.17 33.89 -2.60
CA GLU A 625 27.68 32.55 -2.29
C GLU A 625 26.21 32.38 -2.70
N ALA A 626 25.42 33.44 -2.56
CA ALA A 626 24.04 33.47 -3.04
C ALA A 626 23.97 33.35 -4.57
N GLU A 627 24.84 34.03 -5.33
CA GLU A 627 24.93 33.89 -6.80
C GLU A 627 25.28 32.47 -7.22
N SER A 628 26.26 31.85 -6.55
CA SER A 628 26.67 30.47 -6.84
C SER A 628 25.51 29.48 -6.64
N GLN A 629 24.77 29.60 -5.54
CA GLN A 629 23.61 28.75 -5.26
C GLN A 629 22.46 28.98 -6.26
N PHE A 630 22.10 30.24 -6.54
CA PHE A 630 21.05 30.54 -7.52
C PHE A 630 21.44 30.12 -8.95
N SER A 631 22.72 30.26 -9.33
CA SER A 631 23.20 29.81 -10.64
C SER A 631 23.26 28.29 -10.78
N GLN A 632 23.49 27.55 -9.69
CA GLN A 632 23.31 26.09 -9.72
C GLN A 632 21.85 25.74 -9.96
N CYS A 633 20.92 26.45 -9.31
CA CYS A 633 19.48 26.26 -9.51
C CYS A 633 19.04 26.47 -10.98
N THR A 634 19.73 27.29 -11.77
CA THR A 634 19.40 27.51 -13.19
C THR A 634 19.86 26.38 -14.12
N ASN A 635 20.78 25.51 -13.68
CA ASN A 635 21.33 24.43 -14.51
C ASN A 635 20.45 23.18 -14.55
N TYR A 636 19.37 23.13 -13.77
CA TYR A 636 18.50 21.95 -13.66
C TYR A 636 17.41 21.85 -14.74
N GLY A 637 17.47 22.66 -15.80
CA GLY A 637 16.56 22.56 -16.97
C GLY A 637 15.11 22.97 -16.71
N LEU A 638 14.83 23.56 -15.55
CA LEU A 638 13.53 24.08 -15.11
C LEU A 638 13.56 25.62 -15.08
N HIS A 639 12.61 26.27 -15.74
CA HIS A 639 12.44 27.72 -15.64
C HIS A 639 11.67 28.06 -14.37
N VAL A 640 12.37 28.60 -13.35
CA VAL A 640 11.77 29.10 -12.12
C VAL A 640 11.91 30.63 -12.08
N PRO A 641 10.85 31.41 -12.35
CA PRO A 641 10.90 32.87 -12.43
C PRO A 641 11.54 33.54 -11.21
N ASP A 642 11.22 33.06 -10.01
CA ASP A 642 11.74 33.62 -8.76
C ASP A 642 13.25 33.41 -8.59
N VAL A 643 13.80 32.27 -9.02
CA VAL A 643 15.25 32.01 -8.99
C VAL A 643 15.98 33.04 -9.84
N TRP A 644 15.47 33.30 -11.05
CA TRP A 644 16.00 34.31 -11.96
C TRP A 644 15.80 35.74 -11.42
N GLY A 645 14.68 36.01 -10.75
CA GLY A 645 14.39 37.30 -10.12
C GLY A 645 15.32 37.60 -8.93
N TYR A 646 15.64 36.60 -8.11
CA TYR A 646 16.63 36.74 -7.04
C TYR A 646 18.06 36.81 -7.58
N LEU A 647 18.40 36.06 -8.63
CA LEU A 647 19.70 36.16 -9.31
C LEU A 647 19.92 37.58 -9.86
N ALA A 648 18.87 38.19 -10.43
CA ALA A 648 18.90 39.58 -10.85
C ALA A 648 19.15 40.54 -9.68
N LEU A 649 18.45 40.36 -8.56
CA LEU A 649 18.59 41.18 -7.36
C LEU A 649 20.00 41.08 -6.75
N VAL A 650 20.55 39.87 -6.66
CA VAL A 650 21.88 39.59 -6.15
C VAL A 650 22.95 40.22 -7.05
N ASN A 651 22.82 40.05 -8.38
CA ASN A 651 23.71 40.69 -9.35
C ASN A 651 23.65 42.22 -9.30
N LEU A 652 22.46 42.80 -9.10
CA LEU A 652 22.30 44.25 -8.89
C LEU A 652 23.05 44.73 -7.64
N LYS A 653 22.97 44.00 -6.52
CA LYS A 653 23.68 44.34 -5.28
C LYS A 653 25.20 44.15 -5.37
N MET A 654 25.68 43.39 -6.34
CA MET A 654 27.11 43.24 -6.65
C MET A 654 27.59 44.18 -7.77
N ASN A 655 26.77 45.15 -8.20
CA ASN A 655 27.05 46.03 -9.36
C ASN A 655 27.32 45.29 -10.68
N LYS A 656 26.89 44.02 -10.82
CA LYS A 656 26.93 43.26 -12.08
C LYS A 656 25.69 43.58 -12.92
N THR A 657 25.56 44.82 -13.38
CA THR A 657 24.33 45.35 -13.99
C THR A 657 23.89 44.62 -15.25
N PHE A 658 24.82 44.15 -16.07
CA PHE A 658 24.50 43.40 -17.29
C PHE A 658 23.91 42.02 -16.99
N ARG A 659 24.59 41.23 -16.15
CA ARG A 659 24.10 39.91 -15.70
C ARG A 659 22.78 40.01 -14.93
N ALA A 660 22.59 41.09 -14.19
CA ALA A 660 21.31 41.38 -13.56
C ALA A 660 20.18 41.58 -14.57
N LEU A 661 20.42 42.35 -15.64
CA LEU A 661 19.45 42.59 -16.70
C LEU A 661 19.11 41.30 -17.44
N GLU A 662 20.10 40.46 -17.76
CA GLU A 662 19.88 39.15 -18.37
C GLU A 662 19.04 38.24 -17.47
N SER A 663 19.42 38.14 -16.19
CA SER A 663 18.68 37.35 -15.21
C SER A 663 17.24 37.84 -15.08
N TRP A 664 17.01 39.15 -15.12
CA TRP A 664 15.67 39.74 -15.06
C TRP A 664 14.84 39.43 -16.32
N LYS A 665 15.47 39.47 -17.49
CA LYS A 665 14.84 39.08 -18.76
C LYS A 665 14.42 37.62 -18.74
N TYR A 666 15.27 36.73 -18.21
CA TYR A 666 14.89 35.33 -18.01
C TYR A 666 13.79 35.20 -16.95
N ALA A 667 13.79 35.96 -15.85
CA ALA A 667 12.71 35.93 -14.86
C ALA A 667 11.33 36.26 -15.46
N LYS A 668 11.30 37.13 -16.47
CA LYS A 668 10.09 37.56 -17.19
C LYS A 668 9.92 36.94 -18.58
N LEU A 669 10.53 35.78 -18.82
CA LEU A 669 10.36 35.04 -20.08
C LEU A 669 8.89 34.76 -20.40
N TYR A 670 8.07 34.49 -19.37
CA TYR A 670 6.63 34.29 -19.47
C TYR A 670 5.89 35.45 -18.76
N PRO A 671 5.11 36.29 -19.48
CA PRO A 671 4.51 37.51 -18.93
C PRO A 671 3.53 37.27 -17.78
N ASP A 672 2.83 36.14 -17.79
CA ASP A 672 1.79 35.79 -16.81
C ASP A 672 2.35 35.26 -15.48
N ASN A 673 3.66 35.01 -15.40
CA ASN A 673 4.30 34.55 -14.18
C ASN A 673 4.47 35.72 -13.17
N ILE A 674 3.79 35.58 -12.04
CA ILE A 674 3.87 36.49 -10.90
C ILE A 674 5.17 36.17 -10.14
N LEU A 675 6.07 37.14 -10.05
CA LEU A 675 7.26 37.05 -9.20
C LEU A 675 6.88 37.36 -7.76
N CYS A 676 7.60 36.77 -6.80
CA CYS A 676 7.41 37.04 -5.37
C CYS A 676 7.45 38.55 -5.05
N ASP A 677 6.45 39.05 -4.30
CA ASP A 677 6.31 40.46 -3.92
C ASP A 677 7.53 41.04 -3.19
N GLU A 678 8.28 40.19 -2.49
CA GLU A 678 9.52 40.56 -1.80
C GLU A 678 10.62 41.04 -2.76
N ILE A 679 10.71 40.45 -3.96
CA ILE A 679 11.68 40.85 -5.00
C ILE A 679 11.37 42.29 -5.44
N TYR A 680 10.08 42.60 -5.65
CA TYR A 680 9.64 43.96 -5.97
C TYR A 680 9.89 44.93 -4.82
N ALA A 681 9.70 44.50 -3.57
CA ALA A 681 9.98 45.33 -2.40
C ALA A 681 11.47 45.64 -2.24
N GLU A 682 12.36 44.69 -2.50
CA GLU A 682 13.82 44.89 -2.46
C GLU A 682 14.31 45.76 -3.62
N LEU A 683 13.78 45.57 -4.85
CA LEU A 683 14.11 46.43 -5.99
C LEU A 683 13.77 47.90 -5.73
N ARG A 684 12.64 48.18 -5.05
CA ARG A 684 12.26 49.55 -4.67
C ARG A 684 13.22 50.20 -3.68
N LYS A 685 14.06 49.42 -2.97
CA LYS A 685 15.06 49.93 -2.03
C LYS A 685 16.40 50.28 -2.71
N ILE A 686 16.59 49.89 -3.97
CA ILE A 686 17.82 50.16 -4.72
C ILE A 686 17.77 51.60 -5.25
N ASP A 687 18.78 52.40 -4.91
CA ASP A 687 18.92 53.75 -5.46
C ASP A 687 19.50 53.71 -6.87
N ILE A 688 18.63 53.89 -7.87
CA ILE A 688 18.95 53.88 -9.30
C ILE A 688 20.03 54.93 -9.65
N LYS A 689 20.18 55.99 -8.84
CA LYS A 689 21.18 57.05 -9.08
C LYS A 689 22.64 56.60 -8.86
N ASN A 690 22.86 55.49 -8.16
CA ASN A 690 24.19 54.95 -7.87
C ASN A 690 24.59 53.78 -8.77
N MET A 691 23.76 53.41 -9.76
CA MET A 691 24.08 52.33 -10.71
C MET A 691 24.73 52.88 -11.98
N THR A 692 25.95 52.43 -12.25
CA THR A 692 26.62 52.57 -13.55
C THR A 692 26.33 51.33 -14.39
N LEU A 693 25.86 51.53 -15.61
CA LEU A 693 25.53 50.45 -16.53
C LEU A 693 26.80 50.13 -17.33
N ASP A 694 27.57 49.15 -16.86
CA ASP A 694 28.74 48.66 -17.59
C ASP A 694 28.29 47.74 -18.73
N ILE A 695 28.67 48.10 -19.96
CA ILE A 695 28.34 47.41 -21.22
C ILE A 695 29.60 46.71 -21.79
N THR A 696 30.71 46.67 -21.05
CA THR A 696 31.92 45.99 -21.49
C THR A 696 31.78 44.48 -21.24
N GLU A 697 31.74 43.72 -22.33
CA GLU A 697 31.84 42.26 -22.35
C GLU A 697 33.11 41.80 -21.62
N ASP A 698 32.97 40.89 -20.66
CA ASP A 698 34.07 40.02 -20.23
C ASP A 698 34.30 38.99 -21.35
N ASP A 699 35.10 39.37 -22.35
CA ASP A 699 35.68 38.48 -23.37
C ASP A 699 36.94 37.73 -22.85
N GLU A 700 37.19 37.75 -21.54
CA GLU A 700 38.33 37.08 -20.91
C GLU A 700 37.86 36.06 -19.87
N GLU A 701 37.56 34.82 -20.30
CA GLU A 701 37.84 33.55 -19.59
C GLU A 701 37.08 32.37 -20.25
N PHE A 702 37.47 32.01 -21.48
CA PHE A 702 37.36 30.62 -21.97
C PHE A 702 38.62 30.28 -22.79
N SER A 703 39.76 30.33 -22.13
CA SER A 703 40.96 29.61 -22.59
C SER A 703 41.74 29.12 -21.38
N ASN A 704 41.88 27.78 -21.30
CA ASN A 704 42.56 26.96 -20.27
C ASN A 704 41.71 26.79 -19.00
N ASP A 705 41.21 25.61 -18.60
CA ASP A 705 41.59 24.20 -18.83
C ASP A 705 40.35 23.28 -18.89
#